data_AF-A0A431MMY1-F1
#
_entry.id   AF-A0A431MMY1-F1
#
_cell.length_a   1.000
_cell.length_b   1.000
_cell.length_c   1.000
_cell.angle_alpha   90.00
_cell.angle_beta   90.00
_cell.angle_gamma   90.00
#
_symmetry.space_group_name_H-M   'P 1'
#
loop_
_entity.id
_entity.type
_entity.pdbx_description
1 polymer ?
#
loop_
_entity_poly.entity_id
_entity_poly.type
_entity_poly.pdbx_seq_one_letter_code
_entity_poly.pdbx_strand_id
1 'polypeptide(L)'
;MARVFNYKQKLYRLAWIVLATGMVWCSSLHPAAAAQVAPAPVTVTLDDNYPPYIFRADNGELKGILKDTWDLWSVRTGIPVRLQAMDWNQAILTMNTGQADVIDTIFETTPRKRIYDFSAAYAKIDVPIFFHESISGIVDAASLKGFNVSAKAGDACIDYLRKQGVTAITPYPSYEDIIRAAANNEVRIFCMDTPPAMYFLYKYGLEKTFRYSEPMYTGEFHWAVHKGDTALKKILEDGFAHISPEDRQRIEDKWLGTSSMLQSSLAFRYVAYVLLAIFAVALLLISWNLSLRRLVVGKTSELTRTLEALQEAKQESEDRLYHSNAILEAIPDLLFELDEEGRYLDYRASRLDLLAAPPEVLMGRTVAEILPPEAADTVMEALRQAAENGASYGTQICLELPGGEHWFELSAARTQPRPGKPITFIMLSRDITERKRAAAEIEQLAYFDALTQLPNRRLIFSRLRQALSASLRHHTYGALLFIDLDDFKTLNDTKGHKIGDLLLKEVALRLAHCVRVEDSIARLGGDEFVILLEELGPSMEEAASQAEGIAEKVLDRIRQPFPLDNLDHHATGSIGICLFSGQTESEDELLKRADAAMYRAKKSGRNTWCFFDPSMQATLEAKAKLEMELRRALPEGQFALYYQAQVDGTDTILGAEVLLRWLHPQQGMISPLQFIPLAEETGLIGPIGHWVLEEACRRLKQWQQDPLTRALILSINVSARQFRQVDFVQQVSHMLTRYDIEPSRLKLELTESLVLDNVADSIEKMHALKAVGVPFSMDDFGTGYSSLSYLKRLPLDQLKIDQSFVRDIVTDAGDAIIVQTIIGMAHNLGLDVIAEGVETMEQKEFLLRNDCSKFQGYLFSRPLPLAEFEALLPRRPA
;
A
#
# COMPACT_ATOMS: atom_id res chain seq x y z
N MET A 1 -68.15 25.48 -63.56
CA MET A 1 -66.83 25.88 -64.09
C MET A 1 -65.95 24.64 -63.99
N ALA A 2 -65.58 23.98 -65.10
CA ALA A 2 -64.44 24.30 -66.00
C ALA A 2 -63.10 23.89 -65.34
N ARG A 3 -62.44 22.80 -65.78
CA ARG A 3 -61.45 22.68 -66.89
C ARG A 3 -60.17 23.46 -66.58
N VAL A 4 -58.94 22.94 -66.75
CA VAL A 4 -58.29 22.25 -67.90
C VAL A 4 -57.27 21.21 -67.32
N PHE A 5 -57.25 19.92 -67.73
CA PHE A 5 -56.29 19.28 -68.68
C PHE A 5 -54.80 19.57 -68.35
N ASN A 6 -53.83 18.63 -68.38
CA ASN A 6 -53.73 17.25 -68.90
C ASN A 6 -52.49 16.54 -68.23
N TYR A 7 -52.02 15.29 -68.44
CA TYR A 7 -52.35 14.19 -69.36
C TYR A 7 -51.87 12.78 -68.84
N LYS A 8 -51.63 11.87 -69.79
CA LYS A 8 -51.06 10.49 -69.87
C LYS A 8 -49.62 10.25 -69.35
N GLN A 9 -49.08 9.02 -69.19
CA GLN A 9 -49.60 7.64 -68.92
C GLN A 9 -48.41 6.65 -68.71
N LYS A 10 -48.69 5.49 -68.09
CA LYS A 10 -48.09 4.11 -68.18
C LYS A 10 -46.94 3.88 -69.22
N LEU A 11 -45.97 2.98 -69.00
CA LEU A 11 -46.08 1.50 -69.11
C LEU A 11 -44.85 0.73 -68.54
N TYR A 12 -45.07 -0.48 -67.95
CA TYR A 12 -44.27 -1.75 -67.93
C TYR A 12 -42.72 -1.73 -67.82
N ARG A 13 -41.98 -2.54 -67.02
CA ARG A 13 -42.15 -3.87 -66.35
C ARG A 13 -42.00 -5.12 -67.27
N LEU A 14 -41.03 -6.00 -66.96
CA LEU A 14 -40.64 -7.29 -67.62
C LEU A 14 -39.89 -7.17 -68.98
N ALA A 15 -39.01 -8.10 -69.41
CA ALA A 15 -38.27 -9.18 -68.71
C ALA A 15 -37.20 -9.88 -69.60
N TRP A 16 -36.10 -10.34 -68.97
CA TRP A 16 -35.31 -11.59 -69.25
C TRP A 16 -34.55 -11.82 -70.59
N ILE A 17 -33.59 -12.77 -70.52
CA ILE A 17 -32.87 -13.50 -71.60
C ILE A 17 -31.77 -12.71 -72.38
N VAL A 18 -30.65 -13.30 -72.84
CA VAL A 18 -29.67 -14.26 -72.24
C VAL A 18 -28.42 -14.38 -73.17
N LEU A 19 -27.21 -14.59 -72.60
CA LEU A 19 -25.94 -15.09 -73.20
C LEU A 19 -25.29 -14.47 -74.48
N ALA A 20 -23.94 -14.41 -74.45
CA ALA A 20 -22.99 -14.73 -75.54
C ALA A 20 -22.88 -13.79 -76.79
N THR A 21 -21.78 -13.69 -77.56
CA THR A 21 -20.35 -14.09 -77.43
C THR A 21 -19.49 -13.39 -78.53
N GLY A 22 -18.17 -13.26 -78.31
CA GLY A 22 -17.14 -13.00 -79.36
C GLY A 22 -16.91 -11.52 -79.68
N MET A 23 -15.70 -10.95 -79.66
CA MET A 23 -14.38 -11.25 -80.27
C MET A 23 -14.19 -10.82 -81.73
N VAL A 24 -13.16 -9.98 -81.93
CA VAL A 24 -12.28 -9.69 -83.09
C VAL A 24 -11.91 -8.20 -83.01
N TRP A 25 -10.70 -7.83 -82.53
CA TRP A 25 -9.48 -7.61 -83.32
C TRP A 25 -9.68 -6.59 -84.47
N CYS A 26 -8.87 -5.54 -84.64
CA CYS A 26 -7.41 -5.50 -84.50
C CYS A 26 -6.85 -4.07 -84.30
N SER A 27 -5.57 -3.97 -83.92
CA SER A 27 -4.54 -2.94 -84.28
C SER A 27 -4.90 -1.45 -84.49
N SER A 28 -4.08 -0.46 -84.10
CA SER A 28 -2.85 -0.41 -83.27
C SER A 28 -2.31 1.02 -83.22
N LEU A 29 -1.84 1.51 -82.07
CA LEU A 29 -0.66 2.39 -81.93
C LEU A 29 -0.42 2.72 -80.44
N HIS A 30 0.74 2.34 -79.91
CA HIS A 30 1.25 2.87 -78.63
C HIS A 30 1.99 4.19 -78.90
N PRO A 31 1.72 5.26 -78.14
CA PRO A 31 2.80 6.02 -77.53
C PRO A 31 3.44 5.14 -76.45
N ALA A 32 4.77 5.06 -76.40
CA ALA A 32 5.43 4.43 -75.26
C ALA A 32 5.15 5.27 -74.01
N ALA A 33 4.52 4.69 -73.00
CA ALA A 33 4.42 5.32 -71.69
C ALA A 33 5.84 5.47 -71.15
N ALA A 34 6.33 6.71 -71.05
CA ALA A 34 7.59 6.99 -70.38
C ALA A 34 7.49 6.43 -68.97
N ALA A 35 8.41 5.54 -68.59
CA ALA A 35 8.46 5.02 -67.24
C ALA A 35 8.62 6.21 -66.29
N GLN A 36 7.58 6.51 -65.50
CA GLN A 36 7.72 7.43 -64.39
C GLN A 36 8.77 6.82 -63.47
N VAL A 37 9.94 7.45 -63.42
CA VAL A 37 11.01 7.09 -62.49
C VAL A 37 10.38 7.16 -61.11
N ALA A 38 10.28 6.01 -60.44
CA ALA A 38 9.71 5.97 -59.10
C ALA A 38 10.49 6.98 -58.23
N PRO A 39 9.80 7.88 -57.52
CA PRO A 39 10.48 8.89 -56.70
C PRO A 39 11.45 8.21 -55.74
N ALA A 40 12.61 8.83 -55.54
CA ALA A 40 13.67 8.27 -54.72
C ALA A 40 13.12 7.95 -53.30
N PRO A 41 13.48 6.79 -52.72
CA PRO A 41 12.93 6.38 -51.44
C PRO A 41 13.42 7.32 -50.33
N VAL A 42 12.49 7.93 -49.59
CA VAL A 42 12.83 8.80 -48.47
C VAL A 42 13.24 7.93 -47.28
N THR A 43 14.48 8.09 -46.83
CA THR A 43 15.03 7.38 -45.68
C THR A 43 14.79 8.21 -44.43
N VAL A 44 13.94 7.70 -43.53
CA VAL A 44 13.58 8.36 -42.28
C VAL A 44 14.26 7.62 -41.14
N THR A 45 15.09 8.31 -40.36
CA THR A 45 15.64 7.76 -39.12
C THR A 45 14.85 8.24 -37.91
N LEU A 46 14.68 7.36 -36.93
CA LEU A 46 13.85 7.58 -35.75
C LEU A 46 14.25 6.60 -34.64
N ASP A 47 13.81 6.88 -33.41
CA ASP A 47 14.04 6.01 -32.25
C ASP A 47 13.31 4.66 -32.43
N ASP A 48 13.83 3.55 -31.90
CA ASP A 48 13.10 2.25 -31.91
C ASP A 48 12.57 1.81 -30.54
N ASN A 49 12.64 2.72 -29.55
CA ASN A 49 12.31 2.47 -28.15
C ASN A 49 11.46 3.59 -27.52
N TYR A 50 10.45 4.07 -28.25
CA TYR A 50 9.54 5.19 -27.89
C TYR A 50 8.05 4.79 -27.96
N PRO A 51 7.58 3.85 -27.12
CA PRO A 51 6.17 3.48 -27.07
C PRO A 51 5.28 4.64 -26.58
N PRO A 52 4.03 4.77 -27.05
CA PRO A 52 3.36 3.99 -28.09
C PRO A 52 3.62 4.49 -29.53
N TYR A 53 4.42 5.55 -29.69
CA TYR A 53 4.68 6.18 -30.99
C TYR A 53 5.45 5.26 -31.94
N ILE A 54 6.53 4.64 -31.46
CA ILE A 54 7.32 3.67 -32.21
C ILE A 54 8.10 2.74 -31.28
N PHE A 55 8.01 1.42 -31.46
CA PHE A 55 8.71 0.43 -30.66
C PHE A 55 8.87 -0.89 -31.41
N ARG A 56 9.80 -1.75 -30.98
CA ARG A 56 9.86 -3.15 -31.43
C ARG A 56 8.99 -4.03 -30.55
N ALA A 57 8.22 -4.93 -31.17
CA ALA A 57 7.60 -6.06 -30.46
C ALA A 57 8.60 -7.22 -30.32
N ASP A 58 8.26 -8.24 -29.53
CA ASP A 58 9.14 -9.37 -29.18
C ASP A 58 9.61 -10.19 -30.40
N ASN A 59 8.92 -10.08 -31.53
CA ASN A 59 9.32 -10.66 -32.81
C ASN A 59 10.29 -9.78 -33.64
N GLY A 60 10.82 -8.71 -33.06
CA GLY A 60 11.71 -7.73 -33.71
C GLY A 60 11.01 -6.75 -34.67
N GLU A 61 9.70 -6.91 -34.88
CA GLU A 61 8.88 -6.14 -35.81
C GLU A 61 8.60 -4.74 -35.27
N LEU A 62 8.84 -3.72 -36.11
CA LEU A 62 8.64 -2.31 -35.77
C LEU A 62 7.15 -1.94 -35.83
N LYS A 63 6.62 -1.38 -34.74
CA LYS A 63 5.19 -1.10 -34.50
C LYS A 63 5.00 0.27 -33.82
N GLY A 64 3.76 0.73 -33.72
CA GLY A 64 3.41 2.04 -33.14
C GLY A 64 2.80 3.02 -34.15
N ILE A 65 2.32 4.15 -33.63
CA ILE A 65 1.62 5.22 -34.38
C ILE A 65 2.42 5.67 -35.62
N LEU A 66 3.73 5.92 -35.46
CA LEU A 66 4.57 6.45 -36.53
C LEU A 66 4.80 5.44 -37.65
N LYS A 67 4.85 4.14 -37.35
CA LYS A 67 4.97 3.09 -38.38
C LYS A 67 3.78 3.13 -39.32
N ASP A 68 2.56 3.06 -38.78
CA ASP A 68 1.33 3.14 -39.56
C ASP A 68 1.20 4.48 -40.30
N THR A 69 1.62 5.57 -39.66
CA THR A 69 1.49 6.93 -40.21
C THR A 69 2.43 7.15 -41.40
N TRP A 70 3.67 6.64 -41.34
CA TRP A 70 4.60 6.66 -42.48
C TRP A 70 4.24 5.66 -43.58
N ASP A 71 3.70 4.49 -43.24
CA ASP A 71 3.13 3.57 -44.24
C ASP A 71 1.97 4.25 -44.99
N LEU A 72 1.05 4.89 -44.26
CA LEU A 72 -0.05 5.64 -44.86
C LEU A 72 0.45 6.84 -45.69
N TRP A 73 1.45 7.58 -45.21
CA TRP A 73 2.09 8.67 -45.97
C TRP A 73 2.65 8.15 -47.30
N SER A 74 3.37 7.02 -47.28
CA SER A 74 3.93 6.39 -48.48
C SER A 74 2.85 5.97 -49.48
N VAL A 75 1.74 5.41 -48.99
CA VAL A 75 0.57 5.04 -49.81
C VAL A 75 -0.17 6.28 -50.35
N ARG A 76 -0.21 7.38 -49.61
CA ARG A 76 -0.89 8.64 -50.00
C ARG A 76 -0.08 9.45 -51.02
N THR A 77 1.25 9.50 -50.89
CA THR A 77 2.14 10.28 -51.78
C THR A 77 2.65 9.47 -52.97
N GLY A 78 2.67 8.14 -52.88
CA GLY A 78 3.34 7.27 -53.84
C GLY A 78 4.87 7.29 -53.73
N ILE A 79 5.42 7.93 -52.70
CA ILE A 79 6.86 8.00 -52.42
C ILE A 79 7.23 6.85 -51.47
N PRO A 80 8.11 5.91 -51.85
CA PRO A 80 8.52 4.81 -50.97
C PRO A 80 9.25 5.36 -49.74
N VAL A 81 8.88 4.89 -48.54
CA VAL A 81 9.54 5.27 -47.28
C VAL A 81 10.39 4.11 -46.77
N ARG A 82 11.63 4.41 -46.35
CA ARG A 82 12.52 3.48 -45.65
C ARG A 82 12.71 3.97 -44.22
N LEU A 83 11.99 3.37 -43.27
CA LEU A 83 12.21 3.61 -41.85
C LEU A 83 13.48 2.90 -41.37
N GLN A 84 14.39 3.66 -40.79
CA GLN A 84 15.60 3.19 -40.11
C GLN A 84 15.46 3.48 -38.61
N ALA A 85 14.78 2.57 -37.91
CA ALA A 85 14.60 2.64 -36.48
C ALA A 85 15.82 2.07 -35.74
N MET A 86 16.34 2.81 -34.76
CA MET A 86 17.56 2.54 -34.00
C MET A 86 17.61 3.40 -32.73
N ASP A 87 18.56 3.20 -31.82
CA ASP A 87 18.77 4.11 -30.69
C ASP A 87 18.92 5.57 -31.14
N TRP A 88 18.19 6.49 -30.49
CA TRP A 88 18.17 7.93 -30.76
C TRP A 88 19.53 8.59 -31.06
N ASN A 89 20.57 8.29 -30.28
CA ASN A 89 21.90 8.85 -30.51
C ASN A 89 22.50 8.37 -31.84
N GLN A 90 22.26 7.12 -32.21
CA GLN A 90 22.63 6.58 -33.52
C GLN A 90 21.73 7.14 -34.63
N ALA A 91 20.44 7.41 -34.38
CA ALA A 91 19.58 8.10 -35.35
C ALA A 91 20.11 9.52 -35.67
N ILE A 92 20.50 10.29 -34.64
CA ILE A 92 21.15 11.60 -34.81
C ILE A 92 22.48 11.48 -35.59
N LEU A 93 23.29 10.44 -35.37
CA LEU A 93 24.52 10.20 -36.13
C LEU A 93 24.26 9.81 -37.60
N THR A 94 23.27 8.95 -37.85
CA THR A 94 22.81 8.54 -39.18
C THR A 94 22.31 9.76 -39.98
N MET A 95 21.51 10.63 -39.35
CA MET A 95 21.11 11.92 -39.92
C MET A 95 22.32 12.82 -40.20
N ASN A 96 23.18 13.06 -39.20
CA ASN A 96 24.33 13.98 -39.35
C ASN A 96 25.40 13.52 -40.34
N THR A 97 25.45 12.22 -40.66
CA THR A 97 26.35 11.67 -41.68
C THR A 97 25.73 11.56 -43.07
N GLY A 98 24.48 12.03 -43.26
CA GLY A 98 23.77 11.98 -44.54
C GLY A 98 23.37 10.58 -44.97
N GLN A 99 23.15 9.67 -44.01
CA GLN A 99 22.70 8.29 -44.25
C GLN A 99 21.17 8.13 -44.13
N ALA A 100 20.49 9.17 -43.65
CA ALA A 100 19.05 9.36 -43.70
C ALA A 100 18.72 10.78 -44.20
N ASP A 101 17.57 10.94 -44.85
CA ASP A 101 17.12 12.19 -45.46
C ASP A 101 16.27 13.03 -44.47
N VAL A 102 15.62 12.35 -43.52
CA VAL A 102 14.71 12.92 -42.52
C VAL A 102 14.99 12.29 -41.15
N ILE A 103 14.92 13.08 -40.08
CA ILE A 103 14.79 12.60 -38.70
C ILE A 103 13.42 12.98 -38.13
N ASP A 104 12.74 12.00 -37.53
CA ASP A 104 11.42 12.18 -36.91
C ASP A 104 11.53 12.27 -35.37
N THR A 105 10.44 12.61 -34.68
CA THR A 105 10.34 12.78 -33.21
C THR A 105 11.31 13.81 -32.62
N ILE A 106 11.87 14.71 -33.43
CA ILE A 106 12.94 15.60 -33.00
C ILE A 106 12.41 16.92 -32.41
N PHE A 107 12.74 17.19 -31.14
CA PHE A 107 12.50 18.50 -30.53
C PHE A 107 13.43 19.58 -31.08
N GLU A 108 12.88 20.79 -31.28
CA GLU A 108 13.56 21.94 -31.89
C GLU A 108 14.47 22.71 -30.90
N THR A 109 15.70 22.23 -30.66
CA THR A 109 16.67 22.91 -29.77
C THR A 109 17.54 23.96 -30.49
N THR A 110 18.03 24.97 -29.75
CA THR A 110 18.86 26.06 -30.30
C THR A 110 20.15 25.58 -31.01
N PRO A 111 20.85 24.52 -30.55
CA PRO A 111 21.90 23.88 -31.34
C PRO A 111 21.38 23.27 -32.65
N ARG A 112 20.30 22.46 -32.58
CA ARG A 112 19.76 21.72 -33.74
C ARG A 112 19.24 22.63 -34.86
N LYS A 113 18.68 23.81 -34.55
CA LYS A 113 18.29 24.84 -35.55
C LYS A 113 19.41 25.27 -36.51
N ARG A 114 20.68 25.05 -36.15
CA ARG A 114 21.86 25.40 -36.98
C ARG A 114 22.16 24.37 -38.06
N ILE A 115 21.72 23.12 -37.89
CA ILE A 115 22.05 21.97 -38.75
C ILE A 115 20.83 21.37 -39.46
N TYR A 116 19.62 21.65 -38.99
CA TYR A 116 18.37 21.21 -39.59
C TYR A 116 17.38 22.34 -39.87
N ASP A 117 16.45 22.09 -40.79
CA ASP A 117 15.19 22.81 -40.94
C ASP A 117 14.01 21.92 -40.51
N PHE A 118 13.13 22.48 -39.69
CA PHE A 118 12.05 21.76 -38.99
C PHE A 118 10.70 22.03 -39.66
N SER A 119 9.82 21.03 -39.67
CA SER A 119 8.40 21.18 -40.06
C SER A 119 7.60 22.02 -39.07
N ALA A 120 6.34 22.32 -39.39
CA ALA A 120 5.34 22.58 -38.35
C ALA A 120 5.31 21.45 -37.30
N ALA A 121 5.06 21.80 -36.03
CA ALA A 121 4.91 20.82 -34.95
C ALA A 121 3.64 19.98 -35.15
N TYR A 122 3.74 18.66 -34.98
CA TYR A 122 2.62 17.72 -35.21
C TYR A 122 2.07 17.06 -33.93
N ALA A 123 2.81 17.13 -32.82
CA ALA A 123 2.41 16.67 -31.48
C ALA A 123 3.16 17.44 -30.38
N LYS A 124 2.65 17.37 -29.14
CA LYS A 124 3.24 17.94 -27.92
C LYS A 124 3.51 16.82 -26.93
N ILE A 125 4.62 16.89 -26.20
CA ILE A 125 5.09 15.87 -25.27
C ILE A 125 5.59 16.55 -24.00
N ASP A 126 5.02 16.21 -22.84
CA ASP A 126 5.44 16.76 -21.56
C ASP A 126 6.63 15.99 -20.96
N VAL A 127 7.61 16.73 -20.43
CA VAL A 127 8.89 16.19 -19.94
C VAL A 127 9.11 16.58 -18.48
N PRO A 128 8.65 15.77 -17.52
CA PRO A 128 8.90 15.98 -16.08
C PRO A 128 10.24 15.36 -15.63
N ILE A 129 10.61 15.60 -14.37
CA ILE A 129 11.61 14.77 -13.68
C ILE A 129 10.91 13.66 -12.92
N PHE A 130 11.39 12.44 -13.10
CA PHE A 130 11.05 11.28 -12.29
C PHE A 130 12.04 11.12 -11.14
N PHE A 131 11.56 10.81 -9.95
CA PHE A 131 12.37 10.61 -8.76
C PHE A 131 11.80 9.50 -7.86
N HIS A 132 12.69 8.70 -7.28
CA HIS A 132 12.35 7.61 -6.37
C HIS A 132 11.58 8.15 -5.17
N GLU A 133 10.53 7.47 -4.73
CA GLU A 133 9.57 8.03 -3.77
C GLU A 133 10.13 8.38 -2.38
N SER A 134 11.29 7.81 -2.03
CA SER A 134 12.06 8.15 -0.82
C SER A 134 12.77 9.51 -0.92
N ILE A 135 12.69 10.20 -2.05
CA ILE A 135 13.28 11.52 -2.28
C ILE A 135 12.15 12.56 -2.29
N SER A 136 12.22 13.53 -1.39
CA SER A 136 11.25 14.62 -1.26
C SER A 136 11.85 15.96 -1.67
N GLY A 137 11.03 16.90 -2.13
CA GLY A 137 11.43 18.28 -2.44
C GLY A 137 11.90 18.53 -3.89
N ILE A 138 11.86 17.50 -4.75
CA ILE A 138 12.03 17.68 -6.20
C ILE A 138 10.74 18.31 -6.75
N VAL A 139 10.85 19.53 -7.27
CA VAL A 139 9.70 20.31 -7.79
C VAL A 139 10.00 21.04 -9.11
N ASP A 140 11.27 21.39 -9.36
CA ASP A 140 11.70 22.13 -10.55
C ASP A 140 13.17 21.85 -10.90
N ALA A 141 13.69 22.48 -11.97
CA ALA A 141 15.08 22.33 -12.38
C ALA A 141 16.10 22.88 -11.37
N ALA A 142 15.71 23.78 -10.46
CA ALA A 142 16.60 24.34 -9.44
C ALA A 142 16.78 23.38 -8.25
N SER A 143 15.74 22.60 -7.91
CA SER A 143 15.77 21.56 -6.88
C SER A 143 16.73 20.40 -7.18
N LEU A 144 17.17 20.24 -8.43
CA LEU A 144 18.10 19.20 -8.89
C LEU A 144 19.57 19.49 -8.55
N LYS A 145 19.90 20.66 -7.99
CA LYS A 145 21.29 21.06 -7.74
C LYS A 145 21.95 20.21 -6.65
N GLY A 146 22.94 19.41 -7.05
CA GLY A 146 23.65 18.47 -6.18
C GLY A 146 23.22 17.01 -6.35
N PHE A 147 22.10 16.76 -7.04
CA PHE A 147 21.69 15.41 -7.44
C PHE A 147 22.33 15.00 -8.76
N ASN A 148 22.58 13.69 -8.93
CA ASN A 148 22.90 13.10 -10.22
C ASN A 148 21.59 12.74 -10.94
N VAL A 149 21.39 13.26 -12.14
CA VAL A 149 20.16 13.06 -12.93
C VAL A 149 20.48 12.22 -14.16
N SER A 150 19.81 11.09 -14.33
CA SER A 150 19.98 10.25 -15.53
C SER A 150 19.12 10.75 -16.70
N ALA A 151 19.62 10.64 -17.93
CA ALA A 151 18.89 11.05 -19.13
C ALA A 151 19.37 10.25 -20.36
N LYS A 152 18.56 10.19 -21.42
CA LYS A 152 18.93 9.46 -22.66
C LYS A 152 19.97 10.22 -23.48
N ALA A 153 20.97 9.51 -24.00
CA ALA A 153 22.07 10.10 -24.75
C ALA A 153 21.56 10.82 -26.01
N GLY A 154 21.98 12.07 -26.20
CA GLY A 154 21.55 12.92 -27.31
C GLY A 154 20.14 13.51 -27.18
N ASP A 155 19.44 13.26 -26.07
CA ASP A 155 18.12 13.83 -25.82
C ASP A 155 18.15 15.34 -25.48
N ALA A 156 17.05 16.03 -25.80
CA ALA A 156 16.86 17.45 -25.54
C ALA A 156 16.82 17.82 -24.04
N CYS A 157 16.45 16.91 -23.14
CA CYS A 157 16.47 17.22 -21.71
C CYS A 157 17.92 17.42 -21.20
N ILE A 158 18.93 16.80 -21.84
CA ILE A 158 20.34 17.08 -21.51
C ILE A 158 20.70 18.55 -21.85
N ASP A 159 20.25 19.06 -23.00
CA ASP A 159 20.41 20.49 -23.35
C ASP A 159 19.67 21.40 -22.34
N TYR A 160 18.47 21.01 -21.92
CA TYR A 160 17.64 21.76 -20.97
C TYR A 160 18.27 21.82 -19.56
N LEU A 161 18.61 20.66 -18.98
CA LEU A 161 19.21 20.54 -17.65
C LEU A 161 20.53 21.32 -17.54
N ARG A 162 21.38 21.23 -18.57
CA ARG A 162 22.62 22.02 -18.65
C ARG A 162 22.35 23.52 -18.68
N LYS A 163 21.33 23.96 -19.42
CA LYS A 163 20.92 25.38 -19.47
C LYS A 163 20.40 25.89 -18.12
N GLN A 164 19.77 25.03 -17.32
CA GLN A 164 19.33 25.36 -15.96
C GLN A 164 20.44 25.22 -14.89
N GLY A 165 21.65 24.81 -15.28
CA GLY A 165 22.81 24.72 -14.41
C GLY A 165 22.98 23.39 -13.66
N VAL A 166 22.29 22.32 -14.08
CA VAL A 166 22.53 20.96 -13.57
C VAL A 166 23.76 20.38 -14.26
N THR A 167 24.78 20.02 -13.47
CA THR A 167 26.10 19.59 -13.97
C THR A 167 26.32 18.07 -13.87
N ALA A 168 25.74 17.41 -12.87
CA ALA A 168 25.79 15.96 -12.70
C ALA A 168 24.65 15.30 -13.49
N ILE A 169 24.95 14.94 -14.76
CA ILE A 169 24.01 14.27 -15.66
C ILE A 169 24.65 12.99 -16.18
N THR A 170 23.99 11.84 -15.97
CA THR A 170 24.46 10.52 -16.42
C THR A 170 23.73 10.10 -17.70
N PRO A 171 24.42 10.01 -18.86
CA PRO A 171 23.79 9.62 -20.13
C PRO A 171 23.67 8.09 -20.27
N TYR A 172 22.48 7.60 -20.59
CA TYR A 172 22.19 6.19 -20.90
C TYR A 172 21.86 5.98 -22.39
N PRO A 173 22.06 4.77 -22.97
CA PRO A 173 21.81 4.54 -24.40
C PRO A 173 20.34 4.71 -24.79
N SER A 174 19.45 3.97 -24.12
CA SER A 174 18.00 3.99 -24.37
C SER A 174 17.19 4.42 -23.13
N TYR A 175 15.88 4.64 -23.33
CA TYR A 175 14.97 4.91 -22.22
C TYR A 175 14.74 3.66 -21.37
N GLU A 176 14.70 2.46 -21.97
CA GLU A 176 14.53 1.23 -21.21
C GLU A 176 15.75 0.93 -20.32
N ASP A 177 16.97 1.31 -20.72
CA ASP A 177 18.17 1.15 -19.87
C ASP A 177 18.11 1.98 -18.59
N ILE A 178 17.57 3.21 -18.66
CA ILE A 178 17.34 4.06 -17.49
C ILE A 178 16.36 3.40 -16.53
N ILE A 179 15.30 2.78 -17.05
CA ILE A 179 14.29 2.11 -16.23
C ILE A 179 14.76 0.75 -15.69
N ARG A 180 15.62 0.02 -16.43
CA ARG A 180 16.32 -1.17 -15.93
C ARG A 180 17.28 -0.82 -14.79
N ALA A 181 18.06 0.24 -14.94
CA ALA A 181 18.94 0.74 -13.87
C ALA A 181 18.14 1.31 -12.68
N ALA A 182 16.95 1.86 -12.92
CA ALA A 182 16.02 2.26 -11.86
C ALA A 182 15.43 1.05 -11.11
N ALA A 183 15.09 -0.04 -11.82
CA ALA A 183 14.65 -1.31 -11.22
C ALA A 183 15.75 -1.93 -10.33
N ASN A 184 17.01 -1.82 -10.74
CA ASN A 184 18.17 -2.23 -9.96
C ASN A 184 18.53 -1.27 -8.81
N ASN A 185 17.78 -0.17 -8.62
CA ASN A 185 18.02 0.88 -7.63
C ASN A 185 19.35 1.66 -7.84
N GLU A 186 19.94 1.57 -9.04
CA GLU A 186 21.14 2.32 -9.46
C GLU A 186 20.78 3.78 -9.83
N VAL A 187 19.62 3.96 -10.48
CA VAL A 187 19.08 5.27 -10.88
C VAL A 187 17.92 5.66 -9.96
N ARG A 188 18.05 6.79 -9.26
CA ARG A 188 16.98 7.32 -8.39
C ARG A 188 16.35 8.63 -8.83
N ILE A 189 16.96 9.34 -9.79
CA ILE A 189 16.37 10.53 -10.42
C ILE A 189 16.71 10.50 -11.92
N PHE A 190 15.71 10.71 -12.78
CA PHE A 190 15.90 10.76 -14.22
C PHE A 190 14.96 11.75 -14.92
N CYS A 191 15.40 12.26 -16.07
CA CYS A 191 14.56 13.03 -16.99
C CYS A 191 14.16 12.14 -18.17
N MET A 192 12.86 12.12 -18.49
CA MET A 192 12.31 11.30 -19.57
C MET A 192 10.98 11.90 -20.03
N ASP A 193 10.67 11.76 -21.32
CA ASP A 193 9.36 12.10 -21.87
C ASP A 193 8.25 11.25 -21.25
N THR A 194 7.09 11.85 -20.98
CA THR A 194 6.00 11.17 -20.24
C THR A 194 5.50 9.87 -20.89
N PRO A 195 5.25 9.77 -22.22
CA PRO A 195 4.72 8.54 -22.82
C PRO A 195 5.62 7.29 -22.68
N PRO A 196 6.92 7.32 -23.04
CA PRO A 196 7.80 6.18 -22.80
C PRO A 196 8.04 5.96 -21.30
N ALA A 197 8.14 7.01 -20.48
CA ALA A 197 8.33 6.86 -19.04
C ALA A 197 7.16 6.09 -18.38
N MET A 198 5.92 6.49 -18.65
CA MET A 198 4.72 5.81 -18.16
C MET A 198 4.67 4.36 -18.64
N TYR A 199 4.95 4.11 -19.92
CA TYR A 199 4.96 2.76 -20.48
C TYR A 199 6.01 1.86 -19.82
N PHE A 200 7.26 2.34 -19.68
CA PHE A 200 8.34 1.53 -19.10
C PHE A 200 8.19 1.37 -17.59
N LEU A 201 7.79 2.41 -16.85
CA LEU A 201 7.49 2.28 -15.42
C LEU A 201 6.41 1.22 -15.18
N TYR A 202 5.32 1.24 -15.97
CA TYR A 202 4.28 0.20 -15.89
C TYR A 202 4.77 -1.19 -16.33
N LYS A 203 5.56 -1.28 -17.41
CA LYS A 203 6.16 -2.55 -17.91
C LYS A 203 7.09 -3.21 -16.88
N TYR A 204 7.76 -2.41 -16.05
CA TYR A 204 8.72 -2.86 -15.03
C TYR A 204 8.16 -2.85 -13.59
N GLY A 205 6.89 -2.47 -13.38
CA GLY A 205 6.25 -2.46 -12.05
C GLY A 205 6.77 -1.37 -11.09
N LEU A 206 7.20 -0.23 -11.66
CA LEU A 206 7.83 0.88 -10.95
C LEU A 206 6.95 2.15 -10.89
N GLU A 207 5.71 2.08 -11.36
CA GLU A 207 4.80 3.24 -11.47
C GLU A 207 4.35 3.82 -10.12
N LYS A 208 4.53 3.08 -9.03
CA LYS A 208 4.40 3.57 -7.64
C LYS A 208 5.73 4.05 -7.06
N THR A 209 6.83 3.39 -7.43
CA THR A 209 8.18 3.61 -6.91
C THR A 209 8.77 4.96 -7.34
N PHE A 210 8.40 5.44 -8.53
CA PHE A 210 8.85 6.73 -9.06
C PHE A 210 7.71 7.74 -9.15
N ARG A 211 7.85 8.83 -8.41
CA ARG A 211 7.00 10.02 -8.52
C ARG A 211 7.57 10.95 -9.60
N TYR A 212 6.79 11.91 -10.05
CA TYR A 212 7.25 12.90 -11.02
C TYR A 212 6.83 14.33 -10.68
N SER A 213 7.61 15.29 -11.16
CA SER A 213 7.32 16.72 -11.04
C SER A 213 6.23 17.17 -12.02
N GLU A 214 5.76 18.42 -11.87
CA GLU A 214 5.16 19.13 -13.02
C GLU A 214 6.14 19.13 -14.22
N PRO A 215 5.65 19.20 -15.48
CA PRO A 215 6.51 19.19 -16.67
C PRO A 215 7.56 20.31 -16.64
N MET A 216 8.83 19.95 -16.75
CA MET A 216 9.95 20.91 -16.77
C MET A 216 9.91 21.78 -18.03
N TYR A 217 9.41 21.19 -19.13
CA TYR A 217 8.99 21.84 -20.36
C TYR A 217 8.05 20.89 -21.13
N THR A 218 7.28 21.43 -22.06
CA THR A 218 6.59 20.66 -23.11
C THR A 218 7.44 20.72 -24.38
N GLY A 219 7.91 19.58 -24.85
CA GLY A 219 8.54 19.42 -26.17
C GLY A 219 7.49 19.42 -27.29
N GLU A 220 7.91 19.80 -28.49
CA GLU A 220 7.10 19.71 -29.72
C GLU A 220 7.79 18.76 -30.70
N PHE A 221 7.05 17.78 -31.23
CA PHE A 221 7.57 16.88 -32.26
C PHE A 221 7.47 17.51 -33.63
N HIS A 222 8.56 17.42 -34.39
CA HIS A 222 8.68 17.85 -35.77
C HIS A 222 9.32 16.73 -36.60
N TRP A 223 9.13 16.80 -37.92
CA TRP A 223 10.07 16.22 -38.88
C TRP A 223 11.18 17.24 -39.13
N ALA A 224 12.44 16.82 -39.21
CA ALA A 224 13.53 17.70 -39.59
C ALA A 224 14.39 17.11 -40.71
N VAL A 225 14.81 18.00 -41.62
CA VAL A 225 15.66 17.70 -42.77
C VAL A 225 16.97 18.49 -42.67
N HIS A 226 17.97 18.17 -43.49
CA HIS A 226 19.22 18.93 -43.55
C HIS A 226 18.98 20.42 -43.85
N LYS A 227 19.80 21.30 -43.23
CA LYS A 227 19.68 22.74 -43.39
C LYS A 227 19.74 23.17 -44.87
N GLY A 228 18.71 23.88 -45.31
CA GLY A 228 18.55 24.33 -46.69
C GLY A 228 17.70 23.43 -47.59
N ASP A 229 17.36 22.19 -47.18
CA ASP A 229 16.49 21.31 -47.96
C ASP A 229 15.00 21.65 -47.81
N THR A 230 14.68 22.86 -48.27
CA THR A 230 13.30 23.37 -48.33
C THR A 230 12.42 22.59 -49.31
N ALA A 231 13.01 21.79 -50.21
CA ALA A 231 12.28 20.96 -51.15
C ALA A 231 11.75 19.69 -50.47
N LEU A 232 12.62 18.92 -49.81
CA LEU A 232 12.21 17.73 -49.06
C LEU A 232 11.28 18.11 -47.90
N LYS A 233 11.60 19.17 -47.13
CA LYS A 233 10.69 19.68 -46.08
C LYS A 233 9.27 19.90 -46.63
N LYS A 234 9.14 20.56 -47.78
CA LYS A 234 7.83 20.84 -48.36
C LYS A 234 7.13 19.56 -48.82
N ILE A 235 7.85 18.59 -49.40
CA ILE A 235 7.29 17.29 -49.77
C ILE A 235 6.71 16.55 -48.54
N LEU A 236 7.37 16.65 -47.38
CA LEU A 236 6.83 16.12 -46.13
C LEU A 236 5.55 16.86 -45.70
N GLU A 237 5.59 18.19 -45.60
CA GLU A 237 4.46 19.00 -45.14
C GLU A 237 3.23 18.88 -46.06
N ASP A 238 3.41 18.94 -47.39
CA ASP A 238 2.35 18.70 -48.37
C ASP A 238 1.84 17.25 -48.28
N GLY A 239 2.73 16.27 -48.10
CA GLY A 239 2.36 14.85 -48.02
C GLY A 239 1.57 14.48 -46.76
N PHE A 240 1.95 15.01 -45.60
CA PHE A 240 1.20 14.81 -44.35
C PHE A 240 -0.15 15.54 -44.37
N ALA A 241 -0.27 16.66 -45.09
CA ALA A 241 -1.56 17.32 -45.33
C ALA A 241 -2.57 16.48 -46.17
N HIS A 242 -2.12 15.40 -46.84
CA HIS A 242 -3.00 14.44 -47.52
C HIS A 242 -3.50 13.30 -46.61
N ILE A 243 -3.03 13.22 -45.36
CA ILE A 243 -3.60 12.30 -44.35
C ILE A 243 -4.79 13.01 -43.69
N SER A 244 -5.97 12.40 -43.78
CA SER A 244 -7.18 13.00 -43.22
C SER A 244 -7.18 12.93 -41.68
N PRO A 245 -7.84 13.88 -40.97
CA PRO A 245 -8.01 13.78 -39.52
C PRO A 245 -8.68 12.48 -39.08
N GLU A 246 -9.58 11.91 -39.88
CA GLU A 246 -10.21 10.61 -39.60
C GLU A 246 -9.23 9.43 -39.71
N ASP A 247 -8.31 9.46 -40.69
CA ASP A 247 -7.27 8.44 -40.80
C ASP A 247 -6.25 8.54 -39.67
N ARG A 248 -5.86 9.77 -39.29
CA ARG A 248 -4.97 10.04 -38.15
C ARG A 248 -5.62 9.56 -36.84
N GLN A 249 -6.87 9.94 -36.58
CA GLN A 249 -7.63 9.47 -35.41
C GLN A 249 -7.72 7.93 -35.39
N ARG A 250 -7.92 7.27 -36.54
CA ARG A 250 -7.98 5.80 -36.61
C ARG A 250 -6.65 5.12 -36.27
N ILE A 251 -5.52 5.76 -36.56
CA ILE A 251 -4.19 5.26 -36.15
C ILE A 251 -3.96 5.55 -34.66
N GLU A 252 -4.31 6.75 -34.17
CA GLU A 252 -4.17 7.11 -32.76
C GLU A 252 -5.06 6.22 -31.87
N ASP A 253 -6.34 6.02 -32.20
CA ASP A 253 -7.27 5.11 -31.50
C ASP A 253 -6.79 3.64 -31.49
N LYS A 254 -6.04 3.20 -32.52
CA LYS A 254 -5.48 1.84 -32.61
C LYS A 254 -4.38 1.58 -31.57
N TRP A 255 -3.59 2.60 -31.21
CA TRP A 255 -2.42 2.45 -30.33
C TRP A 255 -2.61 3.06 -28.93
N LEU A 256 -3.44 4.09 -28.81
CA LEU A 256 -3.80 4.73 -27.54
C LEU A 256 -5.08 4.13 -26.91
N GLY A 257 -5.79 3.29 -27.66
CA GLY A 257 -7.16 2.88 -27.36
C GLY A 257 -8.16 3.98 -27.75
N THR A 258 -9.43 3.61 -27.90
CA THR A 258 -10.49 4.56 -28.24
C THR A 258 -10.69 5.55 -27.11
N SER A 259 -10.36 6.82 -27.34
CA SER A 259 -10.80 7.90 -26.44
C SER A 259 -12.34 7.96 -26.44
N SER A 260 -12.97 7.66 -25.30
CA SER A 260 -14.39 7.30 -25.23
C SER A 260 -15.38 8.48 -25.34
N MET A 261 -14.95 9.62 -25.88
CA MET A 261 -15.81 10.79 -26.12
C MET A 261 -16.73 10.64 -27.34
N LEU A 262 -16.32 9.87 -28.36
CA LEU A 262 -16.98 9.86 -29.68
C LEU A 262 -18.03 8.75 -29.90
N GLN A 263 -18.31 7.89 -28.91
CA GLN A 263 -19.34 6.85 -29.02
C GLN A 263 -20.79 7.36 -28.79
N SER A 264 -20.98 8.69 -28.73
CA SER A 264 -22.21 9.38 -28.32
C SER A 264 -23.11 9.87 -29.47
N SER A 265 -22.69 9.68 -30.74
CA SER A 265 -23.25 10.38 -31.91
C SER A 265 -24.74 10.10 -32.22
N LEU A 266 -25.27 8.93 -31.83
CA LEU A 266 -26.71 8.62 -31.95
C LEU A 266 -27.53 9.30 -30.85
N ALA A 267 -27.13 9.15 -29.59
CA ALA A 267 -27.83 9.77 -28.46
C ALA A 267 -27.88 11.30 -28.59
N PHE A 268 -26.77 11.93 -28.99
CA PHE A 268 -26.69 13.37 -29.20
C PHE A 268 -27.66 13.87 -30.28
N ARG A 269 -27.87 13.10 -31.36
CA ARG A 269 -28.86 13.41 -32.40
C ARG A 269 -30.30 13.35 -31.88
N TYR A 270 -30.65 12.33 -31.09
CA TYR A 270 -31.99 12.25 -30.50
C TYR A 270 -32.25 13.37 -29.47
N VAL A 271 -31.26 13.70 -28.64
CA VAL A 271 -31.33 14.86 -27.73
C VAL A 271 -31.50 16.16 -28.51
N ALA A 272 -30.75 16.36 -29.60
CA ALA A 272 -30.89 17.54 -30.46
C ALA A 272 -32.29 17.64 -31.08
N TYR A 273 -32.88 16.53 -31.57
CA TYR A 273 -34.25 16.53 -32.11
C TYR A 273 -35.31 16.84 -31.03
N VAL A 274 -35.15 16.32 -29.81
CA VAL A 274 -36.05 16.64 -28.68
C VAL A 274 -35.96 18.11 -28.31
N LEU A 275 -34.75 18.68 -28.22
CA LEU A 275 -34.56 20.11 -27.95
C LEU A 275 -35.15 21.00 -29.05
N LEU A 276 -35.02 20.62 -30.32
CA LEU A 276 -35.60 21.35 -31.46
C LEU A 276 -37.14 21.32 -31.43
N ALA A 277 -37.74 20.18 -31.05
CA ALA A 277 -39.18 20.06 -30.85
C ALA A 277 -39.69 20.93 -29.68
N ILE A 278 -38.99 20.92 -28.54
CA ILE A 278 -39.29 21.78 -27.38
C ILE A 278 -39.22 23.26 -27.77
N PHE A 279 -38.18 23.67 -28.52
CA PHE A 279 -38.01 25.04 -28.99
C PHE A 279 -39.14 25.49 -29.93
N ALA A 280 -39.61 24.61 -30.83
CA ALA A 280 -40.75 24.88 -31.70
C ALA A 280 -42.06 25.07 -30.91
N VAL A 281 -42.31 24.24 -29.88
CA VAL A 281 -43.47 24.38 -28.98
C VAL A 281 -43.40 25.69 -28.19
N ALA A 282 -42.23 26.05 -27.66
CA ALA A 282 -42.03 27.32 -26.96
C ALA A 282 -42.33 28.54 -27.87
N LEU A 283 -41.87 28.52 -29.11
CA LEU A 283 -42.16 29.58 -30.10
C LEU A 283 -43.67 29.73 -30.40
N LEU A 284 -44.39 28.60 -30.50
CA LEU A 284 -45.85 28.62 -30.68
C LEU A 284 -46.58 29.21 -29.46
N LEU A 285 -46.17 28.83 -28.24
CA LEU A 285 -46.73 29.36 -26.99
C LEU A 285 -46.46 30.88 -26.83
N ILE A 286 -45.28 31.36 -27.21
CA ILE A 286 -44.94 32.79 -27.22
C ILE A 286 -45.80 33.55 -28.23
N SER A 287 -45.96 33.03 -29.45
CA SER A 287 -46.82 33.61 -30.50
C SER A 287 -48.29 33.69 -30.06
N TRP A 288 -48.78 32.64 -29.39
CA TRP A 288 -50.12 32.57 -28.81
C TRP A 288 -50.31 33.63 -27.71
N ASN A 289 -49.35 33.76 -26.77
CA ASN A 289 -49.39 34.76 -25.69
C ASN A 289 -49.39 36.20 -26.24
N LEU A 290 -48.54 36.49 -27.23
CA LEU A 290 -48.47 37.80 -27.88
C LEU A 290 -49.76 38.15 -28.64
N SER A 291 -50.44 37.15 -29.21
CA SER A 291 -51.74 37.35 -29.89
C SER A 291 -52.86 37.63 -28.88
N LEU A 292 -52.90 36.91 -27.75
CA LEU A 292 -53.81 37.15 -26.63
C LEU A 292 -53.65 38.57 -26.06
N ARG A 293 -52.41 39.01 -25.81
CA ARG A 293 -52.13 40.37 -25.28
C ARG A 293 -52.68 41.47 -26.20
N ARG A 294 -52.57 41.33 -27.53
CA ARG A 294 -53.13 42.30 -28.50
C ARG A 294 -54.66 42.35 -28.46
N LEU A 295 -55.30 41.23 -28.17
CA LEU A 295 -56.77 41.10 -28.13
C LEU A 295 -57.38 41.71 -26.86
N VAL A 296 -56.65 41.66 -25.73
CA VAL A 296 -57.06 42.28 -24.46
C VAL A 296 -56.94 43.81 -24.49
N VAL A 297 -55.84 44.36 -25.02
CA VAL A 297 -55.55 45.81 -25.01
C VAL A 297 -56.58 46.65 -25.79
N GLY A 298 -57.32 46.05 -26.73
CA GLY A 298 -58.21 46.77 -27.64
C GLY A 298 -59.58 47.20 -27.11
N LYS A 299 -59.94 46.95 -25.84
CA LYS A 299 -61.36 47.06 -25.39
C LYS A 299 -61.64 47.79 -24.07
N THR A 300 -60.62 48.22 -23.31
CA THR A 300 -60.78 48.78 -21.95
C THR A 300 -59.77 49.90 -21.71
N SER A 301 -60.20 51.17 -21.68
CA SER A 301 -59.23 52.29 -21.69
C SER A 301 -59.61 53.63 -21.04
N GLU A 302 -60.86 53.93 -20.65
CA GLU A 302 -61.21 55.32 -20.27
C GLU A 302 -62.07 55.54 -19.01
N LEU A 303 -63.07 54.71 -18.69
CA LEU A 303 -63.95 54.98 -17.53
C LEU A 303 -63.52 54.30 -16.21
N THR A 304 -62.65 53.29 -16.25
CA THR A 304 -62.35 52.46 -15.07
C THR A 304 -61.17 52.94 -14.22
N ARG A 305 -60.26 53.74 -14.79
CA ARG A 305 -58.94 54.13 -14.24
C ARG A 305 -58.92 54.78 -12.84
N THR A 306 -60.05 55.28 -12.34
CA THR A 306 -60.14 55.94 -11.01
C THR A 306 -60.82 55.10 -9.94
N LEU A 307 -61.53 54.03 -10.32
CA LEU A 307 -62.09 53.05 -9.38
C LEU A 307 -61.22 51.78 -9.30
N GLU A 308 -60.64 51.34 -10.42
CA GLU A 308 -59.66 50.26 -10.47
C GLU A 308 -58.49 50.54 -9.53
N ALA A 309 -57.87 51.73 -9.56
CA ALA A 309 -56.71 52.04 -8.73
C ALA A 309 -56.90 51.88 -7.20
N LEU A 310 -58.14 51.95 -6.69
CA LEU A 310 -58.46 51.69 -5.27
C LEU A 310 -58.87 50.23 -5.01
N GLN A 311 -59.44 49.54 -6.01
CA GLN A 311 -59.79 48.13 -5.89
C GLN A 311 -58.60 47.21 -6.17
N GLU A 312 -57.76 47.50 -7.18
CA GLU A 312 -56.52 46.78 -7.50
C GLU A 312 -55.55 46.82 -6.33
N ALA A 313 -55.34 47.97 -5.67
CA ALA A 313 -54.46 48.07 -4.50
C ALA A 313 -54.94 47.22 -3.31
N LYS A 314 -56.26 47.00 -3.18
CA LYS A 314 -56.85 46.11 -2.17
C LYS A 314 -56.78 44.64 -2.60
N GLN A 315 -57.17 44.35 -3.84
CA GLN A 315 -57.15 43.03 -4.45
C GLN A 315 -55.73 42.46 -4.48
N GLU A 316 -54.73 43.25 -4.87
CA GLU A 316 -53.33 42.84 -4.85
C GLU A 316 -52.82 42.56 -3.42
N SER A 317 -53.31 43.30 -2.41
CA SER A 317 -52.99 43.00 -1.01
C SER A 317 -53.65 41.70 -0.51
N GLU A 318 -54.86 41.40 -0.96
CA GLU A 318 -55.60 40.18 -0.61
C GLU A 318 -55.04 38.97 -1.38
N ASP A 319 -54.70 39.11 -2.65
CA ASP A 319 -54.07 38.10 -3.51
C ASP A 319 -52.63 37.79 -3.05
N ARG A 320 -51.84 38.80 -2.63
CA ARG A 320 -50.51 38.59 -2.02
C ARG A 320 -50.63 37.85 -0.68
N LEU A 321 -51.63 38.14 0.14
CA LEU A 321 -51.87 37.45 1.41
C LEU A 321 -52.34 36.00 1.18
N TYR A 322 -53.22 35.78 0.20
CA TYR A 322 -53.67 34.44 -0.22
C TYR A 322 -52.51 33.62 -0.79
N HIS A 323 -51.69 34.21 -1.67
CA HIS A 323 -50.50 33.56 -2.21
C HIS A 323 -49.47 33.23 -1.12
N SER A 324 -49.24 34.13 -0.17
CA SER A 324 -48.34 33.88 0.96
C SER A 324 -48.84 32.78 1.89
N ASN A 325 -50.15 32.73 2.19
CA ASN A 325 -50.71 31.63 2.97
C ASN A 325 -50.67 30.31 2.20
N ALA A 326 -51.00 30.30 0.90
CA ALA A 326 -50.91 29.10 0.07
C ALA A 326 -49.47 28.56 -0.08
N ILE A 327 -48.45 29.43 -0.08
CA ILE A 327 -47.04 29.02 -0.01
C ILE A 327 -46.73 28.38 1.36
N LEU A 328 -47.21 28.97 2.46
CA LEU A 328 -47.00 28.42 3.81
C LEU A 328 -47.76 27.11 4.07
N GLU A 329 -48.94 26.92 3.47
CA GLU A 329 -49.71 25.67 3.51
C GLU A 329 -49.11 24.58 2.61
N ALA A 330 -48.36 24.95 1.57
CA ALA A 330 -47.66 24.03 0.68
C ALA A 330 -46.31 23.54 1.25
N ILE A 331 -45.86 24.08 2.39
CA ILE A 331 -44.66 23.62 3.10
C ILE A 331 -45.10 22.50 4.08
N PRO A 332 -44.62 21.25 3.93
CA PRO A 332 -44.99 20.16 4.83
C PRO A 332 -44.20 20.18 6.14
N ASP A 333 -43.05 20.86 6.16
CA ASP A 333 -42.15 21.01 7.31
C ASP A 333 -42.83 21.75 8.49
N LEU A 334 -42.23 21.65 9.68
CA LEU A 334 -42.66 22.45 10.83
C LEU A 334 -42.12 23.88 10.72
N LEU A 335 -42.94 24.87 11.09
CA LEU A 335 -42.57 26.27 11.17
C LEU A 335 -42.88 26.82 12.58
N PHE A 336 -41.96 27.59 13.15
CA PHE A 336 -42.14 28.27 14.43
C PHE A 336 -41.72 29.75 14.32
N GLU A 337 -42.44 30.66 14.96
CA GLU A 337 -41.95 32.02 15.25
C GLU A 337 -41.42 32.07 16.69
N LEU A 338 -40.16 32.50 16.86
CA LEU A 338 -39.44 32.50 18.14
C LEU A 338 -39.00 33.92 18.55
N ASP A 339 -38.92 34.22 19.86
CA ASP A 339 -38.24 35.44 20.39
C ASP A 339 -36.71 35.25 20.53
N GLU A 340 -36.01 36.30 20.98
CA GLU A 340 -34.54 36.28 21.19
C GLU A 340 -34.12 35.30 22.31
N GLU A 341 -35.01 35.03 23.27
CA GLU A 341 -34.88 34.01 24.32
C GLU A 341 -35.36 32.61 23.88
N GLY A 342 -35.72 32.41 22.61
CA GLY A 342 -36.12 31.12 22.04
C GLY A 342 -37.52 30.65 22.46
N ARG A 343 -38.45 31.57 22.74
CA ARG A 343 -39.84 31.29 23.12
C ARG A 343 -40.75 31.09 21.92
N TYR A 344 -41.60 30.07 21.94
CA TYR A 344 -42.60 29.85 20.89
C TYR A 344 -43.71 30.92 20.94
N LEU A 345 -43.75 31.77 19.90
CA LEU A 345 -44.70 32.89 19.72
C LEU A 345 -45.85 32.53 18.77
N ASP A 346 -45.56 31.83 17.68
CA ASP A 346 -46.54 31.22 16.75
C ASP A 346 -45.98 29.90 16.20
N TYR A 347 -46.83 29.05 15.61
CA TYR A 347 -46.40 27.84 14.91
C TYR A 347 -47.32 27.51 13.73
N ARG A 348 -46.76 26.83 12.72
CA ARG A 348 -47.53 26.14 11.68
C ARG A 348 -46.97 24.74 11.48
N ALA A 349 -47.83 23.74 11.56
CA ALA A 349 -47.46 22.33 11.43
C ALA A 349 -48.56 21.58 10.66
N SER A 350 -48.19 20.93 9.56
CA SER A 350 -49.07 19.99 8.86
C SER A 350 -49.25 18.67 9.64
N ARG A 351 -48.23 18.32 10.44
CA ARG A 351 -48.07 17.09 11.22
C ARG A 351 -47.88 17.43 12.69
N LEU A 352 -48.93 17.31 13.50
CA LEU A 352 -48.87 17.54 14.95
C LEU A 352 -48.13 16.42 15.70
N ASP A 353 -48.00 15.24 15.08
CA ASP A 353 -47.23 14.09 15.55
C ASP A 353 -45.72 14.36 15.68
N LEU A 354 -45.19 15.36 14.96
CA LEU A 354 -43.79 15.76 15.03
C LEU A 354 -43.49 16.85 16.07
N LEU A 355 -44.49 17.37 16.79
CA LEU A 355 -44.26 18.38 17.82
C LEU A 355 -43.74 17.75 19.11
N ALA A 356 -42.62 18.27 19.63
CA ALA A 356 -42.02 17.82 20.89
C ALA A 356 -42.94 17.99 22.12
N ALA A 357 -43.94 18.87 22.03
CA ALA A 357 -45.02 19.01 23.01
C ALA A 357 -46.33 19.44 22.32
N PRO A 358 -47.50 19.16 22.90
CA PRO A 358 -48.78 19.67 22.40
C PRO A 358 -48.78 21.21 22.31
N PRO A 359 -49.47 21.82 21.32
CA PRO A 359 -49.50 23.28 21.14
C PRO A 359 -49.84 24.07 22.41
N GLU A 360 -50.77 23.57 23.23
CA GLU A 360 -51.22 24.20 24.48
C GLU A 360 -50.14 24.24 25.57
N VAL A 361 -49.09 23.43 25.43
CA VAL A 361 -47.92 23.36 26.32
C VAL A 361 -46.72 24.10 25.70
N LEU A 362 -46.62 24.07 24.37
CA LEU A 362 -45.53 24.65 23.58
C LEU A 362 -45.61 26.19 23.54
N MET A 363 -46.80 26.77 23.33
CA MET A 363 -46.95 28.23 23.22
C MET A 363 -46.51 28.98 24.49
N GLY A 364 -45.68 30.00 24.32
CA GLY A 364 -45.21 30.86 25.41
C GLY A 364 -44.07 30.27 26.26
N ARG A 365 -43.64 29.04 26.01
CA ARG A 365 -42.45 28.42 26.63
C ARG A 365 -41.21 28.57 25.77
N THR A 366 -40.02 28.46 26.36
CA THR A 366 -38.74 28.46 25.63
C THR A 366 -38.39 27.07 25.11
N VAL A 367 -37.53 27.02 24.08
CA VAL A 367 -36.97 25.76 23.56
C VAL A 367 -36.26 24.94 24.65
N ALA A 368 -35.66 25.58 25.65
CA ALA A 368 -35.03 24.92 26.80
C ALA A 368 -36.01 24.41 27.87
N GLU A 369 -37.28 24.81 27.81
CA GLU A 369 -38.38 24.29 28.65
C GLU A 369 -39.13 23.12 27.98
N ILE A 370 -38.80 22.80 26.72
CA ILE A 370 -39.51 21.82 25.87
C ILE A 370 -38.58 20.73 25.32
N LEU A 371 -37.37 21.09 24.87
CA LEU A 371 -36.42 20.18 24.21
C LEU A 371 -35.34 19.67 25.19
N PRO A 372 -34.70 18.51 24.91
CA PRO A 372 -33.49 18.08 25.62
C PRO A 372 -32.38 19.15 25.52
N PRO A 373 -31.50 19.29 26.54
CA PRO A 373 -30.53 20.40 26.60
C PRO A 373 -29.66 20.55 25.34
N GLU A 374 -29.10 19.46 24.82
CA GLU A 374 -28.27 19.46 23.61
C GLU A 374 -29.02 19.98 22.37
N ALA A 375 -30.28 19.58 22.21
CA ALA A 375 -31.15 20.07 21.13
C ALA A 375 -31.58 21.53 21.35
N ALA A 376 -31.82 21.95 22.60
CA ALA A 376 -32.15 23.34 22.95
C ALA A 376 -30.96 24.27 22.69
N ASP A 377 -29.75 23.92 23.12
CA ASP A 377 -28.52 24.67 22.87
C ASP A 377 -28.27 24.80 21.36
N THR A 378 -28.50 23.72 20.61
CA THR A 378 -28.35 23.68 19.14
C THR A 378 -29.39 24.56 18.43
N VAL A 379 -30.62 24.68 18.96
CA VAL A 379 -31.63 25.63 18.48
C VAL A 379 -31.23 27.07 18.81
N MET A 380 -30.75 27.35 20.02
CA MET A 380 -30.29 28.69 20.43
C MET A 380 -29.05 29.15 19.65
N GLU A 381 -28.17 28.22 19.25
CA GLU A 381 -27.06 28.46 18.34
C GLU A 381 -27.54 28.93 16.96
N ALA A 382 -28.49 28.20 16.35
CA ALA A 382 -29.08 28.58 15.06
C ALA A 382 -29.81 29.94 15.12
N LEU A 383 -30.48 30.24 16.24
CA LEU A 383 -31.07 31.56 16.48
C LEU A 383 -30.02 32.67 16.55
N ARG A 384 -28.93 32.47 17.30
CA ARG A 384 -27.85 33.48 17.43
C ARG A 384 -27.16 33.74 16.08
N GLN A 385 -26.88 32.68 15.32
CA GLN A 385 -26.33 32.80 13.97
C GLN A 385 -27.28 33.57 13.02
N ALA A 386 -28.59 33.36 13.13
CA ALA A 386 -29.58 34.16 12.40
C ALA A 386 -29.70 35.60 12.93
N ALA A 387 -29.47 35.83 14.23
CA ALA A 387 -29.44 37.15 14.84
C ALA A 387 -28.28 38.00 14.28
N GLU A 388 -27.11 37.39 14.10
CA GLU A 388 -25.91 38.03 13.54
C GLU A 388 -25.96 38.15 12.01
N ASN A 389 -26.15 37.02 11.30
CA ASN A 389 -26.00 36.93 9.85
C ASN A 389 -27.32 37.15 9.07
N GLY A 390 -28.45 37.29 9.77
CA GLY A 390 -29.79 37.37 9.21
C GLY A 390 -30.46 36.01 8.96
N ALA A 391 -29.68 34.94 8.77
CA ALA A 391 -30.15 33.56 8.68
C ALA A 391 -29.10 32.52 9.12
N SER A 392 -29.56 31.31 9.43
CA SER A 392 -28.75 30.10 9.71
C SER A 392 -29.41 28.89 9.04
N TYR A 393 -28.62 27.90 8.62
CA TYR A 393 -29.07 26.75 7.81
C TYR A 393 -28.26 25.48 8.12
N GLY A 394 -28.90 24.31 8.05
CA GLY A 394 -28.22 23.01 8.01
C GLY A 394 -27.82 22.44 9.38
N THR A 395 -28.08 23.17 10.46
CA THR A 395 -28.01 22.67 11.84
C THR A 395 -28.99 21.51 12.01
N GLN A 396 -28.58 20.41 12.66
CA GLN A 396 -29.43 19.22 12.82
C GLN A 396 -29.61 18.86 14.31
N ILE A 397 -30.82 18.44 14.68
CA ILE A 397 -31.14 17.90 16.01
C ILE A 397 -31.75 16.49 15.89
N CYS A 398 -31.57 15.69 16.94
CA CYS A 398 -32.23 14.40 17.12
C CYS A 398 -33.20 14.50 18.31
N LEU A 399 -34.39 13.91 18.19
CA LEU A 399 -35.42 13.88 19.23
C LEU A 399 -36.07 12.49 19.29
N GLU A 400 -36.25 11.96 20.50
CA GLU A 400 -37.19 10.84 20.72
C GLU A 400 -38.61 11.40 20.75
N LEU A 401 -39.46 10.92 19.83
CA LEU A 401 -40.88 11.30 19.71
C LEU A 401 -41.78 10.04 19.75
N PRO A 402 -43.11 10.17 19.88
CA PRO A 402 -44.05 9.06 19.83
C PRO A 402 -44.07 8.33 18.47
N GLY A 403 -43.09 7.43 18.28
CA GLY A 403 -42.78 6.78 17.01
C GLY A 403 -41.31 6.29 16.91
N GLY A 404 -40.44 6.80 17.79
CA GLY A 404 -39.02 6.42 17.90
C GLY A 404 -38.09 7.62 17.74
N GLU A 405 -36.88 7.37 17.24
CA GLU A 405 -35.90 8.41 16.94
C GLU A 405 -36.28 9.18 15.66
N HIS A 406 -36.36 10.52 15.76
CA HIS A 406 -36.58 11.44 14.65
C HIS A 406 -35.46 12.46 14.52
N TRP A 407 -35.07 12.75 13.28
CA TRP A 407 -34.01 13.72 12.94
C TRP A 407 -34.61 14.92 12.23
N PHE A 408 -34.24 16.12 12.68
CA PHE A 408 -34.70 17.38 12.08
C PHE A 408 -33.54 18.23 11.57
N GLU A 409 -33.73 18.84 10.40
CA GLU A 409 -32.84 19.84 9.82
C GLU A 409 -33.45 21.23 10.00
N LEU A 410 -32.72 22.11 10.66
CA LEU A 410 -33.16 23.44 11.07
C LEU A 410 -32.72 24.51 10.08
N SER A 411 -33.52 25.56 9.94
CA SER A 411 -33.13 26.80 9.24
C SER A 411 -33.87 27.99 9.84
N ALA A 412 -33.12 28.95 10.38
CA ALA A 412 -33.65 30.14 11.04
C ALA A 412 -33.46 31.38 10.18
N ALA A 413 -34.46 32.27 10.14
CA ALA A 413 -34.36 33.58 9.49
C ALA A 413 -34.91 34.69 10.40
N ARG A 414 -34.12 35.75 10.59
CA ARG A 414 -34.50 36.91 11.44
C ARG A 414 -35.53 37.79 10.71
N THR A 415 -36.61 38.16 11.38
CA THR A 415 -37.61 39.06 10.80
C THR A 415 -37.06 40.48 10.63
N GLN A 416 -37.66 41.26 9.72
CA GLN A 416 -37.24 42.65 9.50
C GLN A 416 -37.69 43.52 10.67
N PRO A 417 -36.79 44.32 11.30
CA PRO A 417 -37.14 45.16 12.43
C PRO A 417 -38.17 46.21 12.04
N ARG A 418 -39.26 46.33 12.81
CA ARG A 418 -40.33 47.31 12.62
C ARG A 418 -40.47 48.19 13.86
N PRO A 419 -40.67 49.51 13.73
CA PRO A 419 -40.84 50.40 14.88
C PRO A 419 -41.95 49.92 15.81
N GLY A 420 -41.63 49.70 17.09
CA GLY A 420 -42.59 49.26 18.11
C GLY A 420 -42.94 47.76 18.10
N LYS A 421 -42.18 46.91 17.40
CA LYS A 421 -42.22 45.45 17.56
C LYS A 421 -40.85 44.89 17.95
N PRO A 422 -40.78 43.81 18.76
CA PRO A 422 -39.54 43.07 18.98
C PRO A 422 -39.09 42.39 17.68
N ILE A 423 -37.82 41.98 17.64
CA ILE A 423 -37.32 41.08 16.59
C ILE A 423 -37.77 39.66 16.93
N THR A 424 -38.09 38.89 15.89
CA THR A 424 -38.49 37.49 15.99
C THR A 424 -37.76 36.67 14.93
N PHE A 425 -37.80 35.34 15.05
CA PHE A 425 -37.13 34.42 14.14
C PHE A 425 -38.12 33.41 13.60
N ILE A 426 -38.16 33.26 12.28
CA ILE A 426 -38.89 32.17 11.64
C ILE A 426 -37.94 30.97 11.54
N MET A 427 -38.24 29.92 12.31
CA MET A 427 -37.52 28.65 12.32
C MET A 427 -38.30 27.62 11.48
N LEU A 428 -37.69 27.13 10.41
CA LEU A 428 -38.11 25.93 9.69
C LEU A 428 -37.43 24.72 10.33
N SER A 429 -38.19 23.65 10.58
CA SER A 429 -37.69 22.37 11.07
C SER A 429 -38.23 21.23 10.21
N ARG A 430 -37.35 20.64 9.41
CA ARG A 430 -37.67 19.60 8.41
C ARG A 430 -37.35 18.21 8.95
N ASP A 431 -38.33 17.32 8.94
CA ASP A 431 -38.12 15.89 9.19
C ASP A 431 -37.21 15.29 8.09
N ILE A 432 -36.02 14.84 8.47
CA ILE A 432 -35.05 14.14 7.61
C ILE A 432 -34.87 12.67 8.04
N THR A 433 -35.78 12.14 8.86
CA THR A 433 -35.65 10.80 9.48
C THR A 433 -35.59 9.69 8.43
N GLU A 434 -36.48 9.70 7.43
CA GLU A 434 -36.45 8.71 6.34
C GLU A 434 -35.15 8.81 5.51
N ARG A 435 -34.64 10.04 5.29
CA ARG A 435 -33.38 10.27 4.57
C ARG A 435 -32.18 9.72 5.34
N LYS A 436 -32.16 9.82 6.68
CA LYS A 436 -31.13 9.23 7.55
C LYS A 436 -31.22 7.70 7.56
N ARG A 437 -32.42 7.13 7.73
CA ARG A 437 -32.65 5.68 7.73
C ARG A 437 -32.28 5.04 6.37
N ALA A 438 -32.70 5.64 5.26
CA ALA A 438 -32.35 5.17 3.92
C ALA A 438 -30.85 5.28 3.62
N ALA A 439 -30.16 6.32 4.13
CA ALA A 439 -28.71 6.42 3.99
C ALA A 439 -27.98 5.29 4.74
N ALA A 440 -28.39 4.97 5.96
CA ALA A 440 -27.84 3.86 6.75
C ALA A 440 -28.15 2.48 6.11
N GLU A 441 -29.35 2.29 5.55
CA GLU A 441 -29.69 1.07 4.81
C GLU A 441 -28.86 0.90 3.53
N ILE A 442 -28.64 1.99 2.78
CA ILE A 442 -27.75 2.01 1.62
C ILE A 442 -26.30 1.69 2.02
N GLU A 443 -25.82 2.20 3.15
CA GLU A 443 -24.49 1.89 3.68
C GLU A 443 -24.36 0.41 4.06
N GLN A 444 -25.34 -0.15 4.78
CA GLN A 444 -25.38 -1.57 5.11
C GLN A 444 -25.36 -2.45 3.85
N LEU A 445 -26.24 -2.18 2.88
CA LEU A 445 -26.32 -2.92 1.62
C LEU A 445 -25.06 -2.74 0.73
N ALA A 446 -24.32 -1.64 0.89
CA ALA A 446 -23.10 -1.38 0.15
C ALA A 446 -21.87 -2.14 0.69
N TYR A 447 -21.83 -2.42 2.00
CA TYR A 447 -20.59 -2.83 2.68
C TYR A 447 -20.67 -4.16 3.47
N PHE A 448 -21.86 -4.73 3.69
CA PHE A 448 -22.05 -5.98 4.43
C PHE A 448 -22.73 -7.08 3.59
N ASP A 449 -22.61 -8.34 4.01
CA ASP A 449 -23.30 -9.50 3.44
C ASP A 449 -24.67 -9.70 4.10
N ALA A 450 -25.74 -9.68 3.31
CA ALA A 450 -27.11 -9.73 3.83
C ALA A 450 -27.42 -11.01 4.63
N LEU A 451 -26.73 -12.13 4.38
CA LEU A 451 -26.97 -13.39 5.09
C LEU A 451 -26.25 -13.45 6.45
N THR A 452 -24.95 -13.15 6.47
CA THR A 452 -24.08 -13.33 7.65
C THR A 452 -23.85 -12.05 8.46
N GLN A 453 -24.21 -10.89 7.92
CA GLN A 453 -23.93 -9.55 8.48
C GLN A 453 -22.43 -9.24 8.66
N LEU A 454 -21.54 -10.06 8.10
CA LEU A 454 -20.11 -9.77 7.99
C LEU A 454 -19.85 -8.69 6.92
N PRO A 455 -18.74 -7.97 6.99
CA PRO A 455 -18.17 -7.23 5.86
C PRO A 455 -18.20 -8.03 4.55
N ASN A 456 -18.62 -7.38 3.46
CA ASN A 456 -18.57 -7.95 2.12
C ASN A 456 -17.23 -7.66 1.43
N ARG A 457 -17.04 -8.18 0.19
CA ARG A 457 -15.84 -7.95 -0.62
C ARG A 457 -15.42 -6.47 -0.71
N ARG A 458 -16.37 -5.52 -0.80
CA ARG A 458 -16.05 -4.09 -0.92
C ARG A 458 -15.44 -3.52 0.37
N LEU A 459 -15.98 -3.90 1.52
CA LEU A 459 -15.47 -3.41 2.81
C LEU A 459 -14.11 -4.03 3.16
N ILE A 460 -13.91 -5.33 2.93
CA ILE A 460 -12.63 -5.98 3.25
C ILE A 460 -11.49 -5.53 2.34
N PHE A 461 -11.75 -5.21 1.06
CA PHE A 461 -10.76 -4.55 0.19
C PHE A 461 -10.35 -3.18 0.74
N SER A 462 -11.32 -2.40 1.26
CA SER A 462 -11.04 -1.09 1.86
C SER A 462 -10.19 -1.22 3.13
N ARG A 463 -10.45 -2.25 3.97
CA ARG A 463 -9.62 -2.54 5.15
C ARG A 463 -8.24 -3.07 4.78
N LEU A 464 -8.13 -4.01 3.83
CA LEU A 464 -6.84 -4.51 3.34
C LEU A 464 -5.94 -3.37 2.81
N ARG A 465 -6.51 -2.39 2.10
CA ARG A 465 -5.78 -1.17 1.69
C ARG A 465 -5.29 -0.34 2.89
N GLN A 466 -6.09 -0.25 3.95
CA GLN A 466 -5.71 0.44 5.20
C GLN A 466 -4.60 -0.33 5.93
N ALA A 467 -4.73 -1.65 6.08
CA ALA A 467 -3.76 -2.56 6.68
C ALA A 467 -2.40 -2.51 5.97
N LEU A 468 -2.37 -2.60 4.63
CA LEU A 468 -1.14 -2.46 3.84
C LEU A 468 -0.47 -1.10 4.04
N SER A 469 -1.27 -0.05 4.21
CA SER A 469 -0.79 1.31 4.47
C SER A 469 -0.38 1.54 5.94
N ALA A 470 -0.87 0.74 6.88
CA ALA A 470 -0.46 0.72 8.28
C ALA A 470 0.84 -0.06 8.45
N SER A 471 0.87 -1.30 7.96
CA SER A 471 2.05 -2.16 7.81
C SER A 471 3.26 -1.39 7.26
N LEU A 472 3.09 -0.62 6.18
CA LEU A 472 4.15 0.21 5.59
C LEU A 472 4.72 1.27 6.54
N ARG A 473 3.90 1.86 7.42
CA ARG A 473 4.31 2.91 8.37
C ARG A 473 4.90 2.36 9.66
N HIS A 474 4.41 1.20 10.11
CA HIS A 474 4.78 0.59 11.39
C HIS A 474 5.87 -0.48 11.23
N HIS A 475 6.24 -0.81 9.99
CA HIS A 475 7.19 -1.89 9.64
C HIS A 475 6.80 -3.25 10.22
N THR A 476 5.49 -3.47 10.38
CA THR A 476 4.89 -4.73 10.84
C THR A 476 4.31 -5.51 9.66
N TYR A 477 4.39 -6.83 9.74
CA TYR A 477 3.70 -7.73 8.80
C TYR A 477 2.22 -7.85 9.16
N GLY A 478 1.41 -8.19 8.17
CA GLY A 478 0.06 -8.70 8.36
C GLY A 478 -0.15 -10.00 7.57
N ALA A 479 -1.32 -10.61 7.73
CA ALA A 479 -1.67 -11.84 7.04
C ALA A 479 -3.09 -11.81 6.48
N LEU A 480 -3.27 -12.46 5.35
CA LEU A 480 -4.56 -12.67 4.71
C LEU A 480 -4.84 -14.18 4.63
N LEU A 481 -5.86 -14.63 5.35
CA LEU A 481 -6.32 -16.02 5.38
C LEU A 481 -7.57 -16.11 4.50
N PHE A 482 -7.49 -16.84 3.39
CA PHE A 482 -8.64 -17.21 2.56
C PHE A 482 -9.16 -18.57 3.02
N ILE A 483 -10.44 -18.66 3.36
CA ILE A 483 -11.08 -19.83 3.95
C ILE A 483 -12.24 -20.28 3.07
N ASP A 484 -12.33 -21.57 2.83
CA ASP A 484 -13.40 -22.19 2.04
C ASP A 484 -13.92 -23.44 2.76
N LEU A 485 -15.24 -23.63 2.77
CA LEU A 485 -15.90 -24.74 3.46
C LEU A 485 -15.95 -26.00 2.60
N ASP A 486 -15.22 -27.03 3.04
CA ASP A 486 -15.05 -28.27 2.29
C ASP A 486 -16.40 -28.95 2.01
N ASP A 487 -16.64 -29.24 0.72
CA ASP A 487 -17.81 -29.94 0.20
C ASP A 487 -19.18 -29.31 0.56
N PHE A 488 -19.22 -28.01 0.90
CA PHE A 488 -20.44 -27.23 1.19
C PHE A 488 -21.50 -27.30 0.07
N LYS A 489 -21.07 -27.38 -1.19
CA LYS A 489 -22.00 -27.65 -2.31
C LYS A 489 -22.77 -28.96 -2.12
N THR A 490 -22.11 -30.03 -1.68
CA THR A 490 -22.73 -31.34 -1.43
C THR A 490 -23.77 -31.26 -0.31
N LEU A 491 -23.54 -30.42 0.71
CA LEU A 491 -24.54 -30.12 1.74
C LEU A 491 -25.78 -29.45 1.13
N ASN A 492 -25.61 -28.42 0.30
CA ASN A 492 -26.72 -27.74 -0.39
C ASN A 492 -27.51 -28.71 -1.29
N ASP A 493 -26.82 -29.49 -2.12
CA ASP A 493 -27.42 -30.45 -3.04
C ASP A 493 -28.17 -31.60 -2.30
N THR A 494 -27.77 -31.92 -1.06
CA THR A 494 -28.35 -33.03 -0.25
C THR A 494 -29.40 -32.58 0.77
N LYS A 495 -29.29 -31.37 1.32
CA LYS A 495 -30.11 -30.85 2.44
C LYS A 495 -30.88 -29.57 2.11
N GLY A 496 -30.61 -28.95 0.96
CA GLY A 496 -31.24 -27.72 0.51
C GLY A 496 -30.64 -26.45 1.13
N HIS A 497 -30.73 -25.34 0.39
CA HIS A 497 -30.06 -24.08 0.72
C HIS A 497 -30.33 -23.54 2.13
N LYS A 498 -31.51 -23.77 2.72
CA LYS A 498 -31.81 -23.35 4.10
C LYS A 498 -30.84 -23.91 5.14
N ILE A 499 -30.34 -25.13 4.94
CA ILE A 499 -29.37 -25.76 5.86
C ILE A 499 -27.96 -25.21 5.60
N GLY A 500 -27.63 -24.92 4.34
CA GLY A 500 -26.40 -24.19 3.97
C GLY A 500 -26.37 -22.77 4.55
N ASP A 501 -27.47 -22.04 4.48
CA ASP A 501 -27.65 -20.69 5.04
C ASP A 501 -27.47 -20.66 6.57
N LEU A 502 -27.91 -21.70 7.27
CA LEU A 502 -27.68 -21.86 8.71
C LEU A 502 -26.20 -22.17 9.00
N LEU A 503 -25.57 -23.07 8.25
CA LEU A 503 -24.14 -23.36 8.40
C LEU A 503 -23.27 -22.11 8.17
N LEU A 504 -23.56 -21.31 7.15
CA LEU A 504 -22.83 -20.07 6.86
C LEU A 504 -22.93 -19.04 8.00
N LYS A 505 -24.08 -18.95 8.67
CA LYS A 505 -24.28 -18.09 9.85
C LYS A 505 -23.49 -18.60 11.06
N GLU A 506 -23.56 -19.90 11.34
CA GLU A 506 -22.80 -20.51 12.43
C GLU A 506 -21.28 -20.43 12.20
N VAL A 507 -20.81 -20.59 10.96
CA VAL A 507 -19.41 -20.37 10.58
C VAL A 507 -19.03 -18.91 10.81
N ALA A 508 -19.81 -17.94 10.33
CA ALA A 508 -19.54 -16.52 10.57
C ALA A 508 -19.42 -16.19 12.07
N LEU A 509 -20.34 -16.71 12.89
CA LEU A 509 -20.30 -16.57 14.35
C LEU A 509 -19.05 -17.20 14.96
N ARG A 510 -18.63 -18.38 14.51
CA ARG A 510 -17.41 -19.04 15.02
C ARG A 510 -16.14 -18.30 14.64
N LEU A 511 -16.02 -17.86 13.38
CA LEU A 511 -14.88 -17.06 12.92
C LEU A 511 -14.76 -15.78 13.75
N ALA A 512 -15.86 -15.10 14.06
CA ALA A 512 -15.88 -13.90 14.91
C ALA A 512 -15.32 -14.12 16.33
N HIS A 513 -15.33 -15.35 16.84
CA HIS A 513 -14.71 -15.71 18.14
C HIS A 513 -13.28 -16.27 18.00
N CYS A 514 -12.75 -16.40 16.77
CA CYS A 514 -11.37 -16.83 16.51
C CYS A 514 -10.37 -15.68 16.49
N VAL A 515 -10.82 -14.47 16.17
CA VAL A 515 -9.97 -13.29 15.91
C VAL A 515 -10.01 -12.28 17.05
N ARG A 516 -9.25 -11.18 16.94
CA ARG A 516 -9.25 -10.03 17.85
C ARG A 516 -10.22 -8.93 17.37
N VAL A 517 -10.19 -7.74 17.97
CA VAL A 517 -11.10 -6.62 17.60
C VAL A 517 -10.51 -5.77 16.47
N GLU A 518 -9.18 -5.71 16.40
CA GLU A 518 -8.37 -5.14 15.34
C GLU A 518 -8.42 -5.96 14.04
N ASP A 519 -8.57 -7.28 14.15
CA ASP A 519 -8.69 -8.19 13.00
C ASP A 519 -10.02 -8.00 12.25
N SER A 520 -10.02 -8.30 10.95
CA SER A 520 -11.17 -8.09 10.08
C SER A 520 -11.61 -9.35 9.34
N ILE A 521 -12.84 -9.82 9.60
CA ILE A 521 -13.45 -10.95 8.90
C ILE A 521 -14.41 -10.45 7.82
N ALA A 522 -14.51 -11.18 6.72
CA ALA A 522 -15.44 -10.93 5.64
C ALA A 522 -15.97 -12.22 5.02
N ARG A 523 -17.08 -12.10 4.27
CA ARG A 523 -17.57 -13.13 3.35
C ARG A 523 -17.55 -12.59 1.93
N LEU A 524 -16.89 -13.30 1.01
CA LEU A 524 -16.77 -12.84 -0.39
C LEU A 524 -17.97 -13.27 -1.24
N GLY A 525 -18.48 -14.48 -0.98
CA GLY A 525 -19.63 -15.08 -1.65
C GLY A 525 -19.67 -16.58 -1.35
N GLY A 526 -20.81 -17.24 -1.55
CA GLY A 526 -20.93 -18.71 -1.37
C GLY A 526 -20.40 -19.21 -0.02
N ASP A 527 -19.43 -20.11 -0.10
CA ASP A 527 -18.64 -20.80 0.93
C ASP A 527 -17.33 -20.05 1.30
N GLU A 528 -17.00 -18.94 0.64
CA GLU A 528 -15.73 -18.21 0.77
C GLU A 528 -15.77 -17.13 1.87
N PHE A 529 -14.89 -17.28 2.86
CA PHE A 529 -14.62 -16.31 3.93
C PHE A 529 -13.17 -15.83 3.86
N VAL A 530 -12.92 -14.62 4.35
CA VAL A 530 -11.57 -14.04 4.46
C VAL A 530 -11.37 -13.51 5.87
N ILE A 531 -10.17 -13.72 6.42
CA ILE A 531 -9.69 -13.03 7.61
C ILE A 531 -8.44 -12.23 7.24
N LEU A 532 -8.47 -10.95 7.57
CA LEU A 532 -7.35 -10.03 7.53
C LEU A 532 -6.85 -9.85 8.96
N LEU A 533 -5.58 -10.17 9.17
CA LEU A 533 -4.85 -10.03 10.43
C LEU A 533 -3.85 -8.89 10.31
N GLU A 534 -3.85 -7.99 11.29
CA GLU A 534 -3.03 -6.77 11.29
C GLU A 534 -2.00 -6.79 12.42
N GLU A 535 -0.90 -6.04 12.27
CA GLU A 535 0.15 -5.84 13.29
C GLU A 535 0.77 -7.12 13.90
N LEU A 536 1.07 -8.14 13.07
CA LEU A 536 1.62 -9.44 13.48
C LEU A 536 3.13 -9.44 13.82
N GLY A 537 3.70 -8.28 14.18
CA GLY A 537 5.11 -8.11 14.51
C GLY A 537 6.03 -7.73 13.33
N PRO A 538 7.29 -7.33 13.58
CA PRO A 538 8.23 -6.84 12.57
C PRO A 538 8.96 -7.95 11.80
N SER A 539 8.95 -9.21 12.28
CA SER A 539 9.56 -10.34 11.56
C SER A 539 8.54 -11.10 10.71
N MET A 540 8.94 -11.51 9.51
CA MET A 540 8.14 -12.41 8.66
C MET A 540 7.90 -13.76 9.35
N GLU A 541 8.89 -14.25 10.10
CA GLU A 541 8.84 -15.56 10.78
C GLU A 541 7.90 -15.54 11.98
N GLU A 542 7.91 -14.44 12.74
CA GLU A 542 6.96 -14.19 13.84
C GLU A 542 5.52 -14.09 13.30
N ALA A 543 5.32 -13.29 12.26
CA ALA A 543 4.01 -13.09 11.66
C ALA A 543 3.45 -14.37 11.01
N ALA A 544 4.32 -15.19 10.41
CA ALA A 544 3.95 -16.51 9.92
C ALA A 544 3.44 -17.42 11.05
N SER A 545 4.16 -17.49 12.17
CA SER A 545 3.78 -18.32 13.32
C SER A 545 2.51 -17.82 14.02
N GLN A 546 2.29 -16.50 14.09
CA GLN A 546 1.01 -15.95 14.58
C GLN A 546 -0.16 -16.28 13.63
N ALA A 547 0.04 -16.17 12.30
CA ALA A 547 -0.98 -16.50 11.31
C ALA A 547 -1.31 -18.01 11.28
N GLU A 548 -0.29 -18.87 11.42
CA GLU A 548 -0.40 -20.32 11.60
C GLU A 548 -1.28 -20.68 12.82
N GLY A 549 -0.94 -20.15 14.00
CA GLY A 549 -1.71 -20.42 15.23
C GLY A 549 -3.17 -19.94 15.16
N ILE A 550 -3.44 -18.87 14.41
CA ILE A 550 -4.81 -18.41 14.15
C ILE A 550 -5.53 -19.30 13.12
N ALA A 551 -4.84 -19.77 12.08
CA ALA A 551 -5.40 -20.72 11.12
C ALA A 551 -5.75 -22.08 11.77
N GLU A 552 -4.90 -22.62 12.65
CA GLU A 552 -5.21 -23.83 13.43
C GLU A 552 -6.42 -23.62 14.35
N LYS A 553 -6.44 -22.51 15.11
CA LYS A 553 -7.58 -22.12 15.96
C LYS A 553 -8.88 -22.02 15.17
N VAL A 554 -8.84 -21.53 13.93
CA VAL A 554 -10.00 -21.48 13.04
C VAL A 554 -10.44 -22.89 12.61
N LEU A 555 -9.52 -23.74 12.16
CA LEU A 555 -9.83 -25.12 11.77
C LEU A 555 -10.47 -25.91 12.92
N ASP A 556 -9.93 -25.82 14.13
CA ASP A 556 -10.47 -26.49 15.31
C ASP A 556 -11.84 -25.97 15.77
N ARG A 557 -12.22 -24.75 15.39
CA ARG A 557 -13.59 -24.23 15.57
C ARG A 557 -14.53 -24.67 14.46
N ILE A 558 -14.06 -24.82 13.22
CA ILE A 558 -14.88 -25.37 12.13
C ILE A 558 -15.14 -26.86 12.35
N ARG A 559 -14.16 -27.65 12.81
CA ARG A 559 -14.27 -29.10 13.07
C ARG A 559 -15.34 -29.50 14.10
N GLN A 560 -15.76 -28.58 14.97
CA GLN A 560 -16.78 -28.82 16.01
C GLN A 560 -18.18 -29.04 15.37
N PRO A 561 -19.05 -29.92 15.91
CA PRO A 561 -20.38 -30.17 15.33
C PRO A 561 -21.21 -28.88 15.21
N PHE A 562 -21.90 -28.69 14.09
CA PHE A 562 -22.83 -27.59 13.84
C PHE A 562 -24.28 -28.04 14.13
N PRO A 563 -25.02 -27.35 15.02
CA PRO A 563 -26.40 -27.69 15.35
C PRO A 563 -27.37 -27.13 14.29
N LEU A 564 -27.56 -27.86 13.18
CA LEU A 564 -28.36 -27.42 12.04
C LEU A 564 -29.74 -28.09 12.04
N ASP A 565 -30.76 -27.36 12.53
CA ASP A 565 -32.18 -27.78 12.51
C ASP A 565 -32.41 -29.21 13.05
N ASN A 566 -31.90 -29.47 14.26
CA ASN A 566 -31.91 -30.76 14.96
C ASN A 566 -31.02 -31.86 14.35
N LEU A 567 -30.03 -31.50 13.53
CA LEU A 567 -28.96 -32.38 13.06
C LEU A 567 -27.59 -31.84 13.48
N ASP A 568 -26.76 -32.68 14.12
CA ASP A 568 -25.33 -32.40 14.27
C ASP A 568 -24.61 -32.66 12.95
N HIS A 569 -24.11 -31.60 12.31
CA HIS A 569 -23.36 -31.68 11.06
C HIS A 569 -21.88 -31.37 11.29
N HIS A 570 -20.98 -32.20 10.75
CA HIS A 570 -19.56 -31.89 10.68
C HIS A 570 -19.22 -31.32 9.30
N ALA A 571 -18.60 -30.14 9.30
CA ALA A 571 -17.93 -29.56 8.15
C ALA A 571 -16.43 -29.39 8.47
N THR A 572 -15.61 -29.26 7.44
CA THR A 572 -14.20 -28.85 7.57
C THR A 572 -13.95 -27.64 6.68
N GLY A 573 -12.78 -27.00 6.83
CA GLY A 573 -12.37 -25.90 5.97
C GLY A 573 -10.97 -26.12 5.41
N SER A 574 -10.72 -25.58 4.23
CA SER A 574 -9.38 -25.44 3.66
C SER A 574 -8.97 -23.97 3.74
N ILE A 575 -7.74 -23.68 4.21
CA ILE A 575 -7.24 -22.32 4.42
C ILE A 575 -5.98 -22.06 3.59
N GLY A 576 -5.89 -20.88 3.01
CA GLY A 576 -4.69 -20.37 2.33
C GLY A 576 -4.20 -19.08 2.96
N ILE A 577 -2.91 -19.01 3.27
CA ILE A 577 -2.31 -17.90 4.00
C ILE A 577 -1.34 -17.13 3.10
N CYS A 578 -1.55 -15.82 2.95
CA CYS A 578 -0.58 -14.91 2.33
C CYS A 578 -0.15 -13.85 3.35
N LEU A 579 1.14 -13.79 3.66
CA LEU A 579 1.72 -12.70 4.44
C LEU A 579 1.88 -11.46 3.53
N PHE A 580 1.86 -10.27 4.13
CA PHE A 580 2.16 -9.02 3.45
C PHE A 580 2.97 -8.08 4.36
N SER A 581 3.80 -7.25 3.75
CA SER A 581 4.45 -6.10 4.40
C SER A 581 4.59 -4.96 3.40
N GLY A 582 3.93 -3.84 3.67
CA GLY A 582 3.89 -2.68 2.77
C GLY A 582 3.14 -2.90 1.44
N GLN A 583 3.40 -2.03 0.46
CA GLN A 583 2.67 -1.97 -0.83
C GLN A 583 3.47 -2.49 -2.05
N THR A 584 4.24 -3.57 -1.89
CA THR A 584 4.82 -4.29 -3.04
C THR A 584 3.76 -4.92 -3.94
N GLU A 585 2.56 -5.20 -3.41
CA GLU A 585 1.52 -5.99 -4.05
C GLU A 585 0.14 -5.30 -3.97
N SER A 586 -0.79 -5.70 -4.84
CA SER A 586 -2.16 -5.17 -4.85
C SER A 586 -3.13 -6.06 -4.08
N GLU A 587 -4.27 -5.49 -3.69
CA GLU A 587 -5.30 -6.15 -2.89
C GLU A 587 -5.87 -7.39 -3.61
N ASP A 588 -6.11 -7.29 -4.92
CA ASP A 588 -6.51 -8.45 -5.75
C ASP A 588 -5.39 -9.48 -5.91
N GLU A 589 -4.11 -9.10 -5.83
CA GLU A 589 -3.00 -10.05 -5.93
C GLU A 589 -2.82 -10.86 -4.64
N LEU A 590 -2.84 -10.21 -3.47
CA LEU A 590 -2.81 -10.88 -2.17
C LEU A 590 -3.97 -11.87 -2.01
N LEU A 591 -5.17 -11.50 -2.50
CA LEU A 591 -6.32 -12.40 -2.51
C LEU A 591 -6.15 -13.60 -3.46
N LYS A 592 -5.66 -13.41 -4.69
CA LYS A 592 -5.34 -14.55 -5.58
C LYS A 592 -4.30 -15.48 -4.98
N ARG A 593 -3.32 -14.93 -4.23
CA ARG A 593 -2.26 -15.70 -3.59
C ARG A 593 -2.78 -16.53 -2.42
N ALA A 594 -3.63 -15.94 -1.58
CA ALA A 594 -4.31 -16.65 -0.51
C ALA A 594 -5.29 -17.72 -1.06
N ASP A 595 -6.08 -17.41 -2.11
CA ASP A 595 -6.90 -18.38 -2.84
C ASP A 595 -6.06 -19.53 -3.44
N ALA A 596 -4.98 -19.21 -4.15
CA ALA A 596 -4.07 -20.21 -4.71
C ALA A 596 -3.43 -21.12 -3.64
N ALA A 597 -3.21 -20.60 -2.43
CA ALA A 597 -2.75 -21.38 -1.28
C ALA A 597 -3.87 -22.25 -0.68
N MET A 598 -5.11 -21.73 -0.58
CA MET A 598 -6.29 -22.49 -0.15
C MET A 598 -6.56 -23.66 -1.10
N TYR A 599 -6.41 -23.43 -2.41
CA TYR A 599 -6.52 -24.46 -3.43
C TYR A 599 -5.40 -25.51 -3.37
N ARG A 600 -4.22 -25.19 -2.81
CA ARG A 600 -3.21 -26.19 -2.44
C ARG A 600 -3.65 -27.00 -1.22
N ALA A 601 -4.19 -26.37 -0.18
CA ALA A 601 -4.73 -27.06 1.00
C ALA A 601 -5.85 -28.05 0.64
N LYS A 602 -6.77 -27.67 -0.26
CA LYS A 602 -7.78 -28.58 -0.84
C LYS A 602 -7.18 -29.80 -1.55
N LYS A 603 -5.99 -29.65 -2.15
CA LYS A 603 -5.27 -30.72 -2.88
C LYS A 603 -4.38 -31.59 -1.98
N SER A 604 -3.84 -31.05 -0.88
CA SER A 604 -3.01 -31.80 0.06
C SER A 604 -3.82 -32.69 1.01
N GLY A 605 -5.11 -32.40 1.19
CA GLY A 605 -6.02 -33.29 1.92
C GLY A 605 -7.39 -32.73 2.31
N ARG A 606 -7.62 -31.40 2.15
CA ARG A 606 -8.67 -30.63 2.86
C ARG A 606 -8.43 -30.56 4.37
N ASN A 607 -9.29 -29.86 5.11
CA ASN A 607 -9.24 -29.74 6.58
C ASN A 607 -7.89 -29.23 7.13
N THR A 608 -7.18 -28.40 6.36
CA THR A 608 -5.79 -27.97 6.60
C THR A 608 -5.55 -26.55 6.09
N TRP A 609 -4.45 -25.93 6.52
CA TRP A 609 -3.95 -24.66 5.98
C TRP A 609 -2.72 -24.88 5.07
N CYS A 610 -2.34 -23.85 4.31
CA CYS A 610 -1.09 -23.81 3.51
C CYS A 610 -0.68 -22.35 3.24
N PHE A 611 0.61 -22.03 3.24
CA PHE A 611 1.11 -20.72 2.80
C PHE A 611 1.24 -20.60 1.27
N PHE A 612 1.11 -19.38 0.75
CA PHE A 612 1.38 -19.09 -0.66
C PHE A 612 2.84 -19.30 -1.04
N ASP A 613 3.78 -18.94 -0.17
CA ASP A 613 5.21 -19.14 -0.39
C ASP A 613 5.64 -20.57 0.04
N PRO A 614 6.13 -21.42 -0.88
CA PRO A 614 6.57 -22.77 -0.53
C PRO A 614 7.82 -22.82 0.35
N SER A 615 8.67 -21.78 0.33
CA SER A 615 9.84 -21.69 1.19
C SER A 615 9.44 -21.35 2.63
N MET A 616 8.46 -20.46 2.82
CA MET A 616 7.91 -20.17 4.17
C MET A 616 7.24 -21.41 4.77
N GLN A 617 6.44 -22.14 3.97
CA GLN A 617 5.84 -23.42 4.36
C GLN A 617 6.92 -24.43 4.81
N ALA A 618 7.99 -24.60 4.03
CA ALA A 618 9.09 -25.50 4.37
C ALA A 618 9.88 -25.07 5.62
N THR A 619 10.04 -23.75 5.86
CA THR A 619 10.70 -23.21 7.06
C THR A 619 9.89 -23.49 8.32
N LEU A 620 8.56 -23.31 8.29
CA LEU A 620 7.69 -23.65 9.43
C LEU A 620 7.67 -25.16 9.70
N GLU A 621 7.54 -25.99 8.65
CA GLU A 621 7.62 -27.45 8.78
C GLU A 621 8.97 -27.91 9.36
N ALA A 622 10.07 -27.25 8.98
CA ALA A 622 11.39 -27.49 9.56
C ALA A 622 11.48 -27.04 11.02
N LYS A 623 10.92 -25.88 11.40
CA LYS A 623 10.89 -25.37 12.79
C LYS A 623 10.07 -26.28 13.71
N ALA A 624 8.86 -26.67 13.30
CA ALA A 624 7.99 -27.57 14.04
C ALA A 624 8.60 -28.98 14.20
N LYS A 625 9.24 -29.50 13.14
CA LYS A 625 10.01 -30.75 13.22
C LYS A 625 11.18 -30.62 14.19
N LEU A 626 11.95 -29.53 14.11
CA LEU A 626 13.09 -29.29 14.99
C LEU A 626 12.65 -29.16 16.45
N GLU A 627 11.48 -28.59 16.74
CA GLU A 627 10.91 -28.57 18.09
C GLU A 627 10.61 -29.99 18.59
N MET A 628 9.96 -30.81 17.77
CA MET A 628 9.67 -32.21 18.12
C MET A 628 10.97 -33.00 18.38
N GLU A 629 12.03 -32.78 17.60
CA GLU A 629 13.35 -33.39 17.82
C GLU A 629 14.01 -32.83 19.11
N LEU A 630 13.92 -31.51 19.37
CA LEU A 630 14.46 -30.81 20.54
C LEU A 630 13.80 -31.26 21.86
N ARG A 631 12.48 -31.49 21.86
CA ARG A 631 11.72 -32.05 23.00
C ARG A 631 12.22 -33.45 23.40
N ARG A 632 12.87 -34.17 22.49
CA ARG A 632 13.42 -35.52 22.70
C ARG A 632 14.93 -35.50 23.00
N ALA A 633 15.64 -34.48 22.54
CA ALA A 633 17.09 -34.35 22.64
C ALA A 633 17.63 -34.51 24.07
N LEU A 634 16.97 -33.92 25.08
CA LEU A 634 17.41 -34.01 26.47
C LEU A 634 17.16 -35.41 27.09
N PRO A 635 15.95 -35.99 27.03
CA PRO A 635 15.71 -37.38 27.46
C PRO A 635 16.56 -38.44 26.73
N GLU A 636 16.85 -38.24 25.44
CA GLU A 636 17.63 -39.18 24.62
C GLU A 636 19.15 -38.95 24.72
N GLY A 637 19.62 -38.01 25.56
CA GLY A 637 21.05 -37.78 25.83
C GLY A 637 21.84 -37.16 24.67
N GLN A 638 21.16 -36.42 23.78
CA GLN A 638 21.75 -35.83 22.56
C GLN A 638 22.52 -34.52 22.82
N PHE A 639 22.54 -33.99 24.04
CA PHE A 639 23.30 -32.79 24.39
C PHE A 639 24.70 -33.11 24.91
N ALA A 640 25.68 -32.28 24.54
CA ALA A 640 27.06 -32.35 25.01
C ALA A 640 27.54 -30.95 25.41
N LEU A 641 28.44 -30.90 26.40
CA LEU A 641 29.16 -29.67 26.76
C LEU A 641 30.54 -29.67 26.12
N TYR A 642 30.84 -28.59 25.41
CA TYR A 642 32.16 -28.27 24.90
C TYR A 642 32.76 -27.14 25.77
N TYR A 643 34.08 -27.08 25.83
CA TYR A 643 34.84 -26.20 26.72
C TYR A 643 35.80 -25.38 25.87
N GLN A 644 35.73 -24.05 25.93
CA GLN A 644 36.70 -23.17 25.29
C GLN A 644 37.58 -22.50 26.34
N ALA A 645 38.90 -22.60 26.18
CA ALA A 645 39.86 -22.09 27.16
C ALA A 645 39.81 -20.56 27.28
N GLN A 646 39.72 -20.08 28.52
CA GLN A 646 40.01 -18.70 28.92
C GLN A 646 41.45 -18.65 29.45
N VAL A 647 42.29 -17.78 28.89
CA VAL A 647 43.74 -17.69 29.22
C VAL A 647 44.13 -16.31 29.74
N ASP A 648 45.28 -16.23 30.41
CA ASP A 648 45.93 -14.96 30.78
C ASP A 648 46.95 -14.47 29.74
N GLY A 649 47.60 -13.33 30.03
CA GLY A 649 48.68 -12.76 29.21
C GLY A 649 49.88 -13.66 28.94
N THR A 650 50.06 -14.74 29.72
CA THR A 650 51.14 -15.74 29.58
C THR A 650 50.70 -17.01 28.85
N ASP A 651 49.47 -17.04 28.32
CA ASP A 651 48.80 -18.22 27.76
C ASP A 651 48.52 -19.32 28.79
N THR A 652 48.52 -18.99 30.09
CA THR A 652 48.11 -19.91 31.15
C THR A 652 46.59 -20.00 31.21
N ILE A 653 46.04 -21.22 31.16
CA ILE A 653 44.59 -21.46 31.22
C ILE A 653 44.06 -21.12 32.63
N LEU A 654 43.16 -20.13 32.69
CA LEU A 654 42.46 -19.68 33.90
C LEU A 654 41.15 -20.44 34.15
N GLY A 655 40.54 -20.97 33.08
CA GLY A 655 39.22 -21.55 33.12
C GLY A 655 38.72 -21.95 31.73
N ALA A 656 37.43 -22.21 31.64
CA ALA A 656 36.76 -22.41 30.35
C ALA A 656 35.32 -21.88 30.34
N GLU A 657 34.88 -21.43 29.17
CA GLU A 657 33.46 -21.23 28.91
C GLU A 657 32.80 -22.56 28.51
N VAL A 658 31.64 -22.83 29.11
CA VAL A 658 30.80 -24.01 28.88
C VAL A 658 29.83 -23.72 27.75
N LEU A 659 30.09 -24.34 26.61
CA LEU A 659 29.41 -24.13 25.35
C LEU A 659 28.57 -25.36 24.97
N LEU A 660 27.24 -25.23 25.09
CA LEU A 660 26.29 -26.29 24.76
C LEU A 660 26.34 -26.66 23.27
N ARG A 661 26.29 -27.96 22.96
CA ARG A 661 26.14 -28.50 21.59
C ARG A 661 25.06 -29.58 21.55
N TRP A 662 24.27 -29.60 20.49
CA TRP A 662 23.30 -30.66 20.20
C TRP A 662 23.87 -31.60 19.14
N LEU A 663 24.08 -32.86 19.51
CA LEU A 663 24.59 -33.93 18.66
C LEU A 663 23.41 -34.76 18.14
N HIS A 664 22.76 -34.28 17.09
CA HIS A 664 21.56 -34.90 16.53
C HIS A 664 21.91 -36.15 15.70
N PRO A 665 21.32 -37.35 15.96
CA PRO A 665 21.81 -38.61 15.41
C PRO A 665 21.85 -38.71 13.87
N GLN A 666 20.99 -37.97 13.15
CA GLN A 666 20.92 -37.96 11.68
C GLN A 666 21.40 -36.66 11.03
N GLN A 667 21.58 -35.57 11.81
CA GLN A 667 21.96 -34.25 11.28
C GLN A 667 23.38 -33.82 11.69
N GLY A 668 24.02 -34.53 12.62
CA GLY A 668 25.32 -34.13 13.18
C GLY A 668 25.16 -33.05 14.24
N MET A 669 26.13 -32.14 14.33
CA MET A 669 26.10 -31.05 15.30
C MET A 669 25.16 -29.93 14.83
N ILE A 670 24.02 -29.75 15.49
CA ILE A 670 23.09 -28.64 15.23
C ILE A 670 23.61 -27.37 15.91
N SER A 671 23.55 -26.25 15.21
CA SER A 671 24.11 -24.96 15.67
C SER A 671 23.33 -24.42 16.88
N PRO A 672 24.02 -23.91 17.93
CA PRO A 672 23.37 -23.20 19.04
C PRO A 672 22.44 -22.08 18.58
N LEU A 673 22.83 -21.32 17.55
CA LEU A 673 22.04 -20.24 16.94
C LEU A 673 20.70 -20.72 16.35
N GLN A 674 20.57 -22.01 16.03
CA GLN A 674 19.37 -22.60 15.45
C GLN A 674 18.41 -23.17 16.51
N PHE A 675 18.92 -23.73 17.61
CA PHE A 675 18.10 -24.42 18.61
C PHE A 675 17.92 -23.66 19.93
N ILE A 676 18.82 -22.74 20.31
CA ILE A 676 18.66 -21.96 21.54
C ILE A 676 17.46 -21.01 21.46
N PRO A 677 17.25 -20.21 20.39
CA PRO A 677 16.06 -19.38 20.26
C PRO A 677 14.76 -20.20 20.34
N LEU A 678 14.72 -21.34 19.64
CA LEU A 678 13.59 -22.27 19.70
C LEU A 678 13.37 -22.85 21.11
N ALA A 679 14.43 -23.15 21.85
CA ALA A 679 14.36 -23.58 23.24
C ALA A 679 13.86 -22.45 24.16
N GLU A 680 14.22 -21.20 23.89
CA GLU A 680 13.73 -20.03 24.63
C GLU A 680 12.25 -19.77 24.35
N GLU A 681 11.81 -19.76 23.09
CA GLU A 681 10.41 -19.60 22.67
C GLU A 681 9.50 -20.65 23.32
N THR A 682 9.88 -21.93 23.24
CA THR A 682 9.10 -23.09 23.71
C THR A 682 9.24 -23.34 25.21
N GLY A 683 10.17 -22.65 25.88
CA GLY A 683 10.47 -22.83 27.31
C GLY A 683 11.36 -24.04 27.64
N LEU A 684 11.75 -24.85 26.65
CA LEU A 684 12.66 -25.99 26.82
C LEU A 684 14.05 -25.59 27.32
N ILE A 685 14.44 -24.32 27.17
CA ILE A 685 15.70 -23.77 27.69
C ILE A 685 15.82 -23.90 29.21
N GLY A 686 14.71 -23.93 29.97
CA GLY A 686 14.73 -24.13 31.41
C GLY A 686 15.29 -25.51 31.80
N PRO A 687 14.65 -26.62 31.38
CA PRO A 687 15.17 -27.98 31.53
C PRO A 687 16.59 -28.17 30.99
N ILE A 688 16.92 -27.58 29.84
CA ILE A 688 18.26 -27.66 29.24
C ILE A 688 19.29 -26.94 30.12
N GLY A 689 19.05 -25.69 30.49
CA GLY A 689 19.95 -24.90 31.33
C GLY A 689 20.13 -25.48 32.74
N HIS A 690 19.11 -26.15 33.29
CA HIS A 690 19.22 -26.92 34.53
C HIS A 690 20.20 -28.10 34.38
N TRP A 691 20.15 -28.83 33.26
CA TRP A 691 21.09 -29.90 32.95
C TRP A 691 22.53 -29.38 32.73
N VAL A 692 22.70 -28.24 32.05
CA VAL A 692 24.01 -27.59 31.88
C VAL A 692 24.61 -27.23 33.24
N LEU A 693 23.82 -26.61 34.13
CA LEU A 693 24.23 -26.29 35.51
C LEU A 693 24.61 -27.56 36.30
N GLU A 694 23.82 -28.63 36.22
CA GLU A 694 24.12 -29.87 36.96
C GLU A 694 25.41 -30.55 36.47
N GLU A 695 25.62 -30.63 35.16
CA GLU A 695 26.84 -31.20 34.56
C GLU A 695 28.09 -30.37 34.89
N ALA A 696 28.02 -29.04 34.80
CA ALA A 696 29.13 -28.17 35.14
C ALA A 696 29.46 -28.18 36.64
N CYS A 697 28.46 -28.17 37.53
CA CYS A 697 28.68 -28.34 38.97
C CYS A 697 29.35 -29.69 39.29
N ARG A 698 28.90 -30.76 38.62
CA ARG A 698 29.47 -32.10 38.73
C ARG A 698 30.91 -32.15 38.21
N ARG A 699 31.25 -31.36 37.19
CA ARG A 699 32.61 -31.22 36.66
C ARG A 699 33.54 -30.46 37.59
N LEU A 700 33.09 -29.32 38.12
CA LEU A 700 33.82 -28.55 39.14
C LEU A 700 34.15 -29.42 40.38
N LYS A 701 33.24 -30.29 40.82
CA LYS A 701 33.49 -31.19 41.95
C LYS A 701 34.55 -32.27 41.67
N GLN A 702 34.76 -32.64 40.41
CA GLN A 702 35.86 -33.51 39.99
C GLN A 702 37.16 -32.71 39.95
N TRP A 703 37.14 -31.53 39.33
CA TRP A 703 38.32 -30.65 39.21
C TRP A 703 38.87 -30.17 40.55
N GLN A 704 38.02 -29.94 41.56
CA GLN A 704 38.46 -29.66 42.94
C GLN A 704 39.43 -30.71 43.52
N GLN A 705 39.46 -31.94 42.99
CA GLN A 705 40.26 -33.05 43.50
C GLN A 705 41.68 -33.11 42.90
N ASP A 706 41.95 -32.43 41.77
CA ASP A 706 43.29 -32.34 41.19
C ASP A 706 43.91 -30.95 41.45
N PRO A 707 45.13 -30.88 42.05
CA PRO A 707 45.89 -29.64 42.15
C PRO A 707 46.02 -28.81 40.87
N LEU A 708 45.96 -29.42 39.68
CA LEU A 708 45.99 -28.74 38.37
C LEU A 708 44.68 -28.04 38.01
N THR A 709 43.52 -28.64 38.29
CA THR A 709 42.21 -28.13 37.82
C THR A 709 41.37 -27.45 38.90
N ARG A 710 41.67 -27.65 40.19
CA ARG A 710 40.95 -27.03 41.33
C ARG A 710 40.91 -25.49 41.32
N ALA A 711 41.77 -24.85 40.55
CA ALA A 711 41.85 -23.40 40.41
C ALA A 711 41.02 -22.88 39.22
N LEU A 712 40.65 -23.73 38.27
CA LEU A 712 39.91 -23.35 37.08
C LEU A 712 38.51 -22.83 37.44
N ILE A 713 38.06 -21.85 36.67
CA ILE A 713 36.69 -21.32 36.72
C ILE A 713 35.93 -21.88 35.51
N LEU A 714 34.68 -22.33 35.70
CA LEU A 714 33.75 -22.57 34.60
C LEU A 714 32.77 -21.40 34.46
N SER A 715 32.76 -20.79 33.30
CA SER A 715 31.74 -19.83 32.86
C SER A 715 30.56 -20.55 32.22
N ILE A 716 29.33 -20.14 32.54
CA ILE A 716 28.11 -20.69 31.93
C ILE A 716 27.16 -19.55 31.56
N ASN A 717 26.76 -19.52 30.29
CA ASN A 717 25.70 -18.63 29.80
C ASN A 717 24.33 -19.01 30.37
N VAL A 718 23.60 -18.02 30.88
CA VAL A 718 22.23 -18.21 31.41
C VAL A 718 21.22 -17.44 30.57
N SER A 719 20.24 -18.16 30.03
CA SER A 719 19.18 -17.58 29.19
C SER A 719 18.29 -16.58 29.94
N ALA A 720 17.74 -15.60 29.22
CA ALA A 720 16.88 -14.58 29.80
C ALA A 720 15.55 -15.15 30.33
N ARG A 721 15.11 -16.30 29.81
CA ARG A 721 13.93 -17.02 30.31
C ARG A 721 14.22 -17.91 31.52
N GLN A 722 15.44 -18.41 31.67
CA GLN A 722 15.88 -19.16 32.86
C GLN A 722 16.17 -18.22 34.04
N PHE A 723 16.90 -17.13 33.82
CA PHE A 723 17.23 -16.16 34.88
C PHE A 723 15.98 -15.47 35.47
N ARG A 724 14.95 -15.27 34.64
CA ARG A 724 13.64 -14.76 35.09
C ARG A 724 12.82 -15.76 35.92
N GLN A 725 13.18 -17.04 36.02
CA GLN A 725 12.48 -17.99 36.90
C GLN A 725 12.54 -17.54 38.38
N VAL A 726 11.43 -17.70 39.09
CA VAL A 726 11.27 -17.25 40.49
C VAL A 726 12.13 -18.07 41.45
N ASP A 727 12.40 -19.32 41.10
CA ASP A 727 13.19 -20.29 41.87
C ASP A 727 14.64 -20.43 41.39
N PHE A 728 15.10 -19.60 40.43
CA PHE A 728 16.44 -19.72 39.84
C PHE A 728 17.57 -19.65 40.88
N VAL A 729 17.48 -18.70 41.82
CA VAL A 729 18.47 -18.53 42.90
C VAL A 729 18.52 -19.78 43.79
N GLN A 730 17.38 -20.39 44.05
CA GLN A 730 17.20 -21.60 44.85
C GLN A 730 17.73 -22.83 44.10
N GLN A 731 17.51 -22.94 42.79
CA GLN A 731 18.08 -24.00 41.94
C GLN A 731 19.62 -23.96 41.96
N VAL A 732 20.23 -22.80 41.69
CA VAL A 732 21.69 -22.64 41.71
C VAL A 732 22.26 -22.92 43.11
N SER A 733 21.67 -22.32 44.14
CA SER A 733 22.08 -22.53 45.54
C SER A 733 21.98 -24.01 45.97
N HIS A 734 20.93 -24.71 45.51
CA HIS A 734 20.78 -26.15 45.73
C HIS A 734 21.87 -26.95 45.02
N MET A 735 22.24 -26.63 43.78
CA MET A 735 23.29 -27.36 43.05
C MET A 735 24.68 -27.14 43.65
N LEU A 736 25.01 -25.90 44.04
CA LEU A 736 26.24 -25.61 44.80
C LEU A 736 26.33 -26.47 46.08
N THR A 737 25.25 -26.52 46.85
CA THR A 737 25.16 -27.31 48.09
C THR A 737 25.20 -28.82 47.83
N ARG A 738 24.50 -29.30 46.81
CA ARG A 738 24.37 -30.73 46.46
C ARG A 738 25.67 -31.33 45.92
N TYR A 739 26.46 -30.54 45.20
CA TYR A 739 27.77 -30.94 44.70
C TYR A 739 28.94 -30.52 45.60
N ASP A 740 28.69 -29.74 46.67
CA ASP A 740 29.71 -29.28 47.61
C ASP A 740 30.87 -28.55 46.89
N ILE A 741 30.52 -27.69 45.92
CA ILE A 741 31.52 -26.94 45.13
C ILE A 741 31.75 -25.54 45.68
N GLU A 742 33.00 -25.09 45.54
CA GLU A 742 33.46 -23.74 45.83
C GLU A 742 32.75 -22.75 44.89
N PRO A 743 31.83 -21.88 45.39
CA PRO A 743 31.00 -21.04 44.53
C PRO A 743 31.80 -20.10 43.63
N SER A 744 33.00 -19.66 44.08
CA SER A 744 33.90 -18.82 43.28
C SER A 744 34.50 -19.51 42.04
N ARG A 745 34.25 -20.81 41.82
CA ARG A 745 34.63 -21.53 40.58
C ARG A 745 33.51 -21.63 39.55
N LEU A 746 32.27 -21.27 39.89
CA LEU A 746 31.14 -21.20 38.96
C LEU A 746 30.85 -19.73 38.64
N LYS A 747 31.15 -19.28 37.43
CA LYS A 747 30.80 -17.95 36.93
C LYS A 747 29.54 -18.04 36.08
N LEU A 748 28.58 -17.14 36.29
CA LEU A 748 27.42 -17.01 35.43
C LEU A 748 27.64 -15.85 34.45
N GLU A 749 27.43 -16.10 33.16
CA GLU A 749 27.54 -15.10 32.11
C GLU A 749 26.13 -14.73 31.63
N LEU A 750 25.86 -13.42 31.57
CA LEU A 750 24.55 -12.81 31.28
C LEU A 750 24.74 -11.76 30.20
N THR A 751 23.92 -11.78 29.15
CA THR A 751 24.02 -10.79 28.06
C THR A 751 23.50 -9.42 28.49
N GLU A 752 24.02 -8.36 27.89
CA GLU A 752 23.68 -6.97 28.22
C GLU A 752 22.15 -6.71 28.25
N SER A 753 21.44 -7.17 27.22
CA SER A 753 19.98 -6.99 27.05
C SER A 753 19.17 -7.71 28.14
N LEU A 754 19.58 -8.91 28.56
CA LEU A 754 18.90 -9.72 29.58
C LEU A 754 18.73 -8.96 30.89
N VAL A 755 19.78 -8.25 31.29
CA VAL A 755 19.86 -7.57 32.59
C VAL A 755 19.03 -6.28 32.60
N LEU A 756 18.88 -5.63 31.45
CA LEU A 756 18.16 -4.36 31.27
C LEU A 756 16.63 -4.52 31.21
N ASP A 757 16.13 -5.68 30.76
CA ASP A 757 14.69 -6.01 30.64
C ASP A 757 13.90 -5.85 31.96
N ASN A 758 14.50 -6.24 33.10
CA ASN A 758 13.91 -6.10 34.43
C ASN A 758 15.00 -5.86 35.49
N VAL A 759 15.63 -4.68 35.42
CA VAL A 759 16.77 -4.29 36.27
C VAL A 759 16.55 -4.54 37.77
N ALA A 760 15.32 -4.42 38.28
CA ALA A 760 15.04 -4.60 39.71
C ALA A 760 15.14 -6.06 40.17
N ASP A 761 14.42 -6.97 39.50
CA ASP A 761 14.48 -8.44 39.74
C ASP A 761 15.91 -8.96 39.50
N SER A 762 16.56 -8.49 38.43
CA SER A 762 17.94 -8.86 38.11
C SER A 762 18.92 -8.46 39.22
N ILE A 763 18.87 -7.22 39.72
CA ILE A 763 19.73 -6.76 40.82
C ILE A 763 19.52 -7.60 42.08
N GLU A 764 18.27 -7.92 42.44
CA GLU A 764 17.97 -8.72 43.64
C GLU A 764 18.52 -10.15 43.53
N LYS A 765 18.28 -10.82 42.40
CA LYS A 765 18.79 -12.18 42.13
C LYS A 765 20.31 -12.24 42.05
N MET A 766 20.94 -11.27 41.39
CA MET A 766 22.40 -11.18 41.33
C MET A 766 22.99 -10.96 42.73
N HIS A 767 22.43 -10.07 43.56
CA HIS A 767 22.91 -9.88 44.93
C HIS A 767 22.75 -11.14 45.80
N ALA A 768 21.64 -11.87 45.66
CA ALA A 768 21.43 -13.12 46.38
C ALA A 768 22.48 -14.19 46.03
N LEU A 769 22.81 -14.35 44.75
CA LEU A 769 23.84 -15.30 44.30
C LEU A 769 25.28 -14.83 44.60
N LYS A 770 25.54 -13.52 44.50
CA LYS A 770 26.80 -12.88 44.93
C LYS A 770 27.06 -13.12 46.43
N ALA A 771 26.01 -13.10 47.26
CA ALA A 771 26.10 -13.41 48.69
C ALA A 771 26.36 -14.90 49.00
N VAL A 772 26.05 -15.80 48.06
CA VAL A 772 26.47 -17.22 48.10
C VAL A 772 27.91 -17.40 47.56
N GLY A 773 28.47 -16.39 46.89
CA GLY A 773 29.85 -16.38 46.38
C GLY A 773 29.97 -16.69 44.89
N VAL A 774 28.87 -16.63 44.12
CA VAL A 774 28.86 -16.82 42.66
C VAL A 774 29.26 -15.52 41.95
N PRO A 775 30.36 -15.48 41.18
CA PRO A 775 30.72 -14.34 40.35
C PRO A 775 29.90 -14.24 39.05
N PHE A 776 29.81 -13.02 38.52
CA PHE A 776 29.08 -12.69 37.29
C PHE A 776 29.97 -12.02 36.23
N SER A 777 29.88 -12.47 34.98
CA SER A 777 30.32 -11.70 33.81
C SER A 777 29.11 -11.10 33.10
N MET A 778 29.26 -9.88 32.58
CA MET A 778 28.40 -9.39 31.51
C MET A 778 28.99 -9.84 30.17
N ASP A 779 28.13 -10.32 29.27
CA ASP A 779 28.48 -10.82 27.94
C ASP A 779 27.86 -9.98 26.81
N ASP A 780 28.35 -10.17 25.59
CA ASP A 780 28.04 -9.36 24.38
C ASP A 780 28.27 -7.84 24.57
N PHE A 781 29.13 -7.45 25.52
CA PHE A 781 29.11 -6.08 26.06
C PHE A 781 29.55 -5.01 25.05
N GLY A 782 28.72 -3.98 24.89
CA GLY A 782 28.93 -2.88 23.94
C GLY A 782 28.11 -3.00 22.65
N THR A 783 27.44 -4.14 22.42
CA THR A 783 26.47 -4.30 21.33
C THR A 783 25.12 -3.63 21.64
N GLY A 784 24.85 -3.32 22.92
CA GLY A 784 23.61 -2.70 23.39
C GLY A 784 23.71 -1.22 23.78
N TYR A 785 22.57 -0.64 24.18
CA TYR A 785 22.45 0.75 24.63
C TYR A 785 22.61 0.88 26.16
N SER A 786 23.69 0.36 26.73
CA SER A 786 23.96 0.41 28.18
C SER A 786 23.93 1.81 28.77
N SER A 787 23.01 2.04 29.72
CA SER A 787 23.13 3.17 30.63
C SER A 787 24.17 2.87 31.70
N LEU A 788 25.27 3.62 31.68
CA LEU A 788 26.29 3.72 32.74
C LEU A 788 25.69 3.77 34.18
N SER A 789 24.49 4.35 34.32
CA SER A 789 23.78 4.46 35.59
C SER A 789 23.30 3.11 36.16
N TYR A 790 23.01 2.13 35.30
CA TYR A 790 22.66 0.77 35.71
C TYR A 790 23.89 -0.11 35.87
N LEU A 791 24.90 0.01 35.00
CA LEU A 791 26.14 -0.77 35.09
C LEU A 791 26.81 -0.62 36.48
N LYS A 792 26.82 0.60 37.02
CA LYS A 792 27.31 0.91 38.38
C LYS A 792 26.50 0.27 39.53
N ARG A 793 25.27 -0.20 39.28
CA ARG A 793 24.37 -0.82 40.28
C ARG A 793 24.38 -2.34 40.24
N LEU A 794 24.90 -2.95 39.18
CA LEU A 794 24.95 -4.40 39.02
C LEU A 794 26.16 -4.95 39.79
N PRO A 795 26.03 -6.02 40.59
CA PRO A 795 27.14 -6.62 41.31
C PRO A 795 27.94 -7.57 40.39
N LEU A 796 28.46 -7.04 39.29
CA LEU A 796 29.33 -7.75 38.34
C LEU A 796 30.72 -8.02 38.95
N ASP A 797 31.48 -8.89 38.31
CA ASP A 797 32.91 -9.12 38.55
C ASP A 797 33.73 -8.85 37.29
N GLN A 798 33.16 -9.16 36.11
CA GLN A 798 33.84 -9.10 34.83
C GLN A 798 32.96 -8.51 33.72
N LEU A 799 33.58 -7.86 32.74
CA LEU A 799 33.01 -7.56 31.42
C LEU A 799 33.73 -8.40 30.34
N LYS A 800 32.95 -9.02 29.45
CA LYS A 800 33.41 -9.78 28.28
C LYS A 800 33.16 -8.94 27.03
N ILE A 801 34.24 -8.57 26.34
CA ILE A 801 34.18 -7.73 25.14
C ILE A 801 33.79 -8.61 23.97
N ASP A 802 32.71 -8.24 23.27
CA ASP A 802 32.19 -8.99 22.13
C ASP A 802 33.23 -9.14 21.00
N GLN A 803 33.16 -10.30 20.34
CA GLN A 803 34.02 -10.68 19.22
C GLN A 803 33.91 -9.75 18.01
N SER A 804 32.80 -9.02 17.80
CA SER A 804 32.68 -8.13 16.63
C SER A 804 33.70 -7.00 16.67
N PHE A 805 33.86 -6.34 17.82
CA PHE A 805 34.85 -5.28 18.03
C PHE A 805 36.29 -5.81 18.09
N VAL A 806 36.49 -7.07 18.54
CA VAL A 806 37.83 -7.67 18.66
C VAL A 806 38.35 -8.18 17.32
N ARG A 807 37.46 -8.67 16.43
CA ARG A 807 37.83 -9.21 15.11
C ARG A 807 38.58 -8.17 14.27
N ASP A 808 38.00 -6.99 14.10
CA ASP A 808 38.48 -5.97 13.16
C ASP A 808 39.31 -4.86 13.84
N ILE A 809 39.62 -5.01 15.14
CA ILE A 809 40.33 -4.06 16.03
C ILE A 809 41.69 -3.53 15.54
N VAL A 810 42.35 -4.25 14.63
CA VAL A 810 43.66 -3.88 14.06
C VAL A 810 43.50 -3.06 12.77
N THR A 811 42.31 -3.10 12.16
CA THR A 811 41.98 -2.50 10.86
C THR A 811 40.99 -1.36 10.92
N ASP A 812 40.01 -1.38 11.85
CA ASP A 812 39.10 -0.26 12.08
C ASP A 812 39.50 0.56 13.32
N ALA A 813 39.60 1.87 13.14
CA ALA A 813 39.88 2.82 14.21
C ALA A 813 38.67 3.03 15.15
N GLY A 814 37.45 2.79 14.67
CA GLY A 814 36.22 2.82 15.46
C GLY A 814 36.21 1.73 16.53
N ASP A 815 36.38 0.47 16.11
CA ASP A 815 36.41 -0.68 17.02
C ASP A 815 37.57 -0.59 18.03
N ALA A 816 38.75 -0.14 17.56
CA ALA A 816 39.89 0.14 18.45
C ALA A 816 39.54 1.14 19.57
N ILE A 817 38.78 2.20 19.26
CA ILE A 817 38.31 3.20 20.25
C ILE A 817 37.22 2.61 21.16
N ILE A 818 36.31 1.80 20.63
CA ILE A 818 35.26 1.12 21.42
C ILE A 818 35.91 0.20 22.46
N VAL A 819 36.84 -0.68 22.05
CA VAL A 819 37.53 -1.60 22.96
C VAL A 819 38.35 -0.85 24.02
N GLN A 820 39.07 0.20 23.64
CA GLN A 820 39.76 1.08 24.60
C GLN A 820 38.80 1.72 25.62
N THR A 821 37.61 2.13 25.17
CA THR A 821 36.58 2.73 26.04
C THR A 821 35.99 1.70 27.01
N ILE A 822 35.75 0.47 26.56
CA ILE A 822 35.24 -0.63 27.40
C ILE A 822 36.26 -1.00 28.48
N ILE A 823 37.54 -1.19 28.13
CA ILE A 823 38.60 -1.53 29.09
C ILE A 823 38.79 -0.39 30.11
N GLY A 824 38.87 0.85 29.64
CA GLY A 824 38.98 2.03 30.50
C GLY A 824 37.80 2.18 31.46
N MET A 825 36.57 1.88 31.01
CA MET A 825 35.39 1.87 31.86
C MET A 825 35.42 0.76 32.92
N ALA A 826 35.78 -0.47 32.54
CA ALA A 826 35.85 -1.61 33.44
C ALA A 826 36.81 -1.33 34.61
N HIS A 827 38.02 -0.85 34.31
CA HIS A 827 39.02 -0.49 35.32
C HIS A 827 38.55 0.64 36.24
N ASN A 828 37.83 1.65 35.71
CA ASN A 828 37.23 2.71 36.52
C ASN A 828 36.06 2.23 37.41
N LEU A 829 35.43 1.10 37.10
CA LEU A 829 34.40 0.45 37.91
C LEU A 829 34.95 -0.64 38.85
N GLY A 830 36.23 -1.00 38.73
CA GLY A 830 36.85 -2.08 39.49
C GLY A 830 36.48 -3.48 39.00
N LEU A 831 36.09 -3.61 37.73
CA LEU A 831 35.72 -4.87 37.09
C LEU A 831 36.90 -5.46 36.32
N ASP A 832 36.98 -6.79 36.30
CA ASP A 832 37.86 -7.53 35.38
C ASP A 832 37.41 -7.36 33.92
N VAL A 833 38.33 -7.58 32.98
CA VAL A 833 38.04 -7.63 31.54
C VAL A 833 38.50 -8.97 30.95
N ILE A 834 37.77 -9.47 29.98
CA ILE A 834 38.20 -10.51 29.03
C ILE A 834 37.76 -10.13 27.62
N ALA A 835 38.57 -10.41 26.61
CA ALA A 835 38.19 -10.24 25.21
C ALA A 835 37.86 -11.61 24.59
N GLU A 836 36.69 -11.73 23.95
CA GLU A 836 36.35 -12.87 23.08
C GLU A 836 36.81 -12.62 21.63
N GLY A 837 36.80 -13.65 20.78
CA GLY A 837 37.09 -13.50 19.35
C GLY A 837 38.56 -13.31 19.00
N VAL A 838 39.48 -13.55 19.94
CA VAL A 838 40.93 -13.42 19.68
C VAL A 838 41.40 -14.58 18.81
N GLU A 839 41.63 -14.30 17.52
CA GLU A 839 42.11 -15.23 16.50
C GLU A 839 43.57 -14.98 16.08
N THR A 840 44.11 -13.77 16.24
CA THR A 840 45.46 -13.40 15.79
C THR A 840 46.34 -12.82 16.90
N MET A 841 47.67 -12.92 16.71
CA MET A 841 48.65 -12.41 17.67
C MET A 841 48.61 -10.87 17.75
N GLU A 842 48.33 -10.19 16.64
CA GLU A 842 48.22 -8.74 16.55
C GLU A 842 47.04 -8.20 17.39
N GLN A 843 45.91 -8.93 17.42
CA GLN A 843 44.78 -8.64 18.31
C GLN A 843 45.19 -8.81 19.78
N LYS A 844 45.84 -9.93 20.14
CA LYS A 844 46.36 -10.16 21.51
C LYS A 844 47.34 -9.06 21.93
N GLU A 845 48.28 -8.67 21.06
CA GLU A 845 49.24 -7.60 21.32
C GLU A 845 48.57 -6.23 21.45
N PHE A 846 47.50 -5.94 20.69
CA PHE A 846 46.71 -4.71 20.88
C PHE A 846 46.06 -4.71 22.27
N LEU A 847 45.38 -5.80 22.64
CA LEU A 847 44.65 -5.90 23.91
C LEU A 847 45.60 -5.78 25.11
N LEU A 848 46.75 -6.46 25.08
CA LEU A 848 47.81 -6.34 26.09
C LEU A 848 48.37 -4.91 26.24
N ARG A 849 48.50 -4.16 25.13
CA ARG A 849 48.96 -2.77 25.14
C ARG A 849 47.93 -1.78 25.70
N ASN A 850 46.68 -2.21 25.89
CA ASN A 850 45.59 -1.43 26.47
C ASN A 850 45.12 -2.04 27.82
N ASP A 851 46.02 -2.75 28.52
CA ASP A 851 45.81 -3.37 29.84
C ASP A 851 44.74 -4.49 29.94
N CYS A 852 44.19 -4.97 28.82
CA CYS A 852 43.38 -6.18 28.81
C CYS A 852 44.29 -7.43 28.85
N SER A 853 44.17 -8.24 29.90
CA SER A 853 45.13 -9.31 30.22
C SER A 853 44.53 -10.72 30.28
N LYS A 854 43.26 -10.89 29.88
CA LYS A 854 42.56 -12.18 29.79
C LYS A 854 41.90 -12.32 28.42
N PHE A 855 41.96 -13.51 27.82
CA PHE A 855 41.53 -13.74 26.44
C PHE A 855 40.77 -15.05 26.25
N GLN A 856 39.88 -15.05 25.25
CA GLN A 856 39.20 -16.21 24.71
C GLN A 856 39.15 -16.09 23.18
N GLY A 857 39.34 -17.20 22.46
CA GLY A 857 39.28 -17.21 21.01
C GLY A 857 40.11 -18.33 20.38
N TYR A 858 40.00 -18.46 19.05
CA TYR A 858 40.60 -19.56 18.31
C TYR A 858 42.14 -19.52 18.23
N LEU A 859 42.78 -18.42 18.63
CA LEU A 859 44.24 -18.35 18.79
C LEU A 859 44.76 -19.36 19.84
N PHE A 860 43.97 -19.61 20.90
CA PHE A 860 44.35 -20.48 22.01
C PHE A 860 43.65 -21.83 21.95
N SER A 861 42.33 -21.81 21.73
CA SER A 861 41.51 -23.02 21.62
C SER A 861 40.21 -22.74 20.88
N ARG A 862 39.80 -23.68 20.03
CA ARG A 862 38.38 -23.82 19.67
C ARG A 862 37.60 -24.40 20.88
N PRO A 863 36.26 -24.37 20.89
CA PRO A 863 35.47 -25.18 21.81
C PRO A 863 35.79 -26.66 21.58
N LEU A 864 36.19 -27.39 22.62
CA LEU A 864 36.62 -28.79 22.56
C LEU A 864 35.75 -29.70 23.45
N PRO A 865 35.62 -31.00 23.14
CA PRO A 865 35.15 -31.99 24.11
C PRO A 865 36.05 -32.01 25.36
N LEU A 866 35.48 -32.34 26.52
CA LEU A 866 36.19 -32.30 27.81
C LEU A 866 37.58 -32.96 27.78
N ALA A 867 37.69 -34.17 27.24
CA ALA A 867 38.94 -34.93 27.24
C ALA A 867 40.05 -34.30 26.36
N GLU A 868 39.67 -33.49 25.37
CA GLU A 868 40.59 -32.72 24.54
C GLU A 868 40.98 -31.40 25.24
N PHE A 869 40.03 -30.73 25.92
CA PHE A 869 40.33 -29.57 26.77
C PHE A 869 41.27 -29.94 27.93
N GLU A 870 41.01 -31.02 28.66
CA GLU A 870 41.86 -31.50 29.76
C GLU A 870 43.26 -31.91 29.28
N ALA A 871 43.43 -32.23 27.99
CA ALA A 871 44.72 -32.53 27.38
C ALA A 871 45.56 -31.28 27.02
N LEU A 872 44.96 -30.07 26.99
CA LEU A 872 45.67 -28.80 26.85
C LEU A 872 46.37 -28.36 28.15
N LEU A 873 45.90 -28.84 29.30
CA LEU A 873 46.45 -28.47 30.60
C LEU A 873 47.90 -28.96 30.75
N PRO A 874 48.78 -28.19 31.42
CA PRO A 874 50.18 -28.56 31.59
C PRO A 874 50.30 -29.87 32.37
N ARG A 875 50.80 -30.91 31.70
CA ARG A 875 51.05 -32.23 32.30
C ARG A 875 52.01 -32.09 33.49
N ARG A 876 51.73 -32.81 34.58
CA ARG A 876 52.63 -32.85 35.74
C ARG A 876 54.03 -33.28 35.31
N PRO A 877 55.12 -32.66 35.81
CA PRO A 877 56.40 -33.34 35.86
C PRO A 877 56.25 -34.63 36.68
N ALA A 878 56.92 -35.70 36.24
CA ALA A 878 56.82 -37.04 36.83
C ALA A 878 57.66 -37.20 38.10
#